data_AF-A0A2J7ZT60-F1
#
_entry.id   AF-A0A2J7ZT60-F1
#
_cell.length_a   1.000
_cell.length_b   1.000
_cell.length_c   1.000
_cell.angle_alpha   90.00
_cell.angle_beta   90.00
_cell.angle_gamma   90.00
#
_symmetry.space_group_name_H-M   'P 1'
#
loop_
_entity.id
_entity.type
_entity.pdbx_description
1 polymer ?
#
loop_
_entity_poly.entity_id
_entity_poly.type
_entity_poly.pdbx_seq_one_letter_code
_entity_poly.pdbx_strand_id
1 'polypeptide(L)'
;MLQMCATQVSTQDFSGVARCPSDSPFLLDIERSNVSLNTALIDGGALSISTNNVTVLLGSDAAGQQCSTMLLVHITSSNLEHNHAREGAGGAISAMITLPGPPTYPTAFTPGTPGQQPYLAPLAIAIVISGSTLSNNVAQSAGAVSLQSIYNGSKEAAHRANMAAAVCGPEGGGAGSLLGFLDFEFAALLWPETSSCQLEMKGGTVIDGNRAVNGSGGSIMLAGCAARIHGCRISNNSATQGGGGLAYMDSGLSAAGPCSEATTPASASNQARRTALDTALPVQWPWLVIQDTQFDGNVAATGGGLHVDASMTTVFVRNCSLSNNTVAGEGGGMLLLVDNSKLVDNIVVVVDTVFDRNQAKTRGGAVSLHLNALLLSQEDSQQGQQPSVVIVHSNCTDNIAGTDGGGVHVLAACGGQLLVCNDTTFINNTAAAVGGAISVCSMGSNDSMVGNTICSTTAGLVLESAVLLYNFAQNGGGLHLAQGATAIVNGTMFQENKAGFVGGAIASVDCGLLTLTDSCITGCSAGLLGGGIYADACMLVLVERSQLKKNRAAIGGGVYLSGTNDTSGAVAPVAIFSHVNFSENAATLYHANTNVSMVRQVVSQYLGHGGGIFVNGHIGLAVSNNTVIYGNSASSGTVLASAQVCLSIAIELLPCEVGTELEMPSQADPSSWTTCSTCRRDQLGLWIDQRRPVAAINTSSYLMYMNDTNMQLLSNNGSEETNRAFCLACPADAVCPGSTLVVPKIGFWHSAANSPLIHRCPQPQACGVPTVVGDAWHWHDVVTGLRRATAALEAMGGLVGSTAAAINLDIIFSDNRSLALGLCQQLWHSYSPMQQLLVATRHNVSATTFNALNLPPCAMLAASTPASLEATSYVQMQCATGYTGNLCATCKPGYSLNNDYQCTPCPAMPRTVGVGLLAFIGTVVFTLYTCSSNLGQQHADAMEAHAVSSLDVLKV
;
A
#
# COMPACT_ATOMS: atom_id res chain seq x y z
N MET A 1 13.18 66.62 -0.26
CA MET A 1 11.98 66.08 0.41
C MET A 1 10.75 66.74 -0.23
N LEU A 2 10.15 66.08 -1.24
CA LEU A 2 8.87 66.47 -1.83
C LEU A 2 7.81 65.56 -1.20
N GLN A 3 7.15 66.02 -0.13
CA GLN A 3 6.02 65.31 0.48
C GLN A 3 4.75 65.80 -0.22
N MET A 4 4.21 65.02 -1.15
CA MET A 4 2.91 65.31 -1.76
C MET A 4 1.80 64.72 -0.87
N CYS A 5 1.16 65.56 -0.06
CA CYS A 5 -0.13 65.25 0.56
C CYS A 5 -1.24 65.66 -0.40
N ALA A 6 -2.01 64.70 -0.95
CA ALA A 6 -3.29 65.01 -1.59
C ALA A 6 -4.28 65.45 -0.50
N THR A 7 -4.34 66.75 -0.19
CA THR A 7 -5.32 67.32 0.74
C THR A 7 -6.70 67.43 0.09
N GLN A 8 -7.76 67.13 0.85
CA GLN A 8 -9.17 67.31 0.49
C GLN A 8 -9.40 68.61 -0.29
N VAL A 9 -9.94 68.50 -1.51
CA VAL A 9 -10.61 69.63 -2.15
C VAL A 9 -11.99 69.74 -1.50
N SER A 10 -12.22 70.78 -0.69
CA SER A 10 -13.55 71.07 -0.17
C SER A 10 -14.46 71.51 -1.32
N THR A 11 -15.45 70.71 -1.66
CA THR A 11 -16.54 71.14 -2.56
C THR A 11 -17.50 72.05 -1.78
N GLN A 12 -17.16 73.34 -1.69
CA GLN A 12 -18.17 74.38 -1.53
C GLN A 12 -18.15 75.23 -2.80
N ASP A 13 -19.32 75.36 -3.42
CA ASP A 13 -19.66 76.18 -4.59
C ASP A 13 -19.17 75.74 -5.97
N PHE A 14 -19.77 74.68 -6.53
CA PHE A 14 -19.98 74.61 -7.98
C PHE A 14 -21.36 74.00 -8.31
N SER A 15 -22.32 74.86 -8.62
CA SER A 15 -23.64 74.53 -9.20
C SER A 15 -23.59 74.35 -10.73
N GLY A 16 -22.47 73.85 -11.25
CA GLY A 16 -22.29 73.53 -12.67
C GLY A 16 -22.03 72.05 -12.84
N VAL A 17 -22.66 71.44 -13.85
CA VAL A 17 -22.45 70.04 -14.29
C VAL A 17 -20.96 69.71 -14.28
N ALA A 18 -20.51 68.95 -13.27
CA ALA A 18 -19.12 68.54 -13.15
C ALA A 18 -18.86 67.44 -14.18
N ARG A 19 -18.40 67.82 -15.37
CA ARG A 19 -17.61 66.91 -16.21
C ARG A 19 -16.45 66.41 -15.35
N CYS A 20 -16.14 65.11 -15.37
CA CYS A 20 -14.90 64.60 -14.76
C CYS A 20 -13.75 65.54 -15.19
N PRO A 21 -12.87 65.96 -14.27
CA PRO A 21 -11.66 66.68 -14.66
C PRO A 21 -10.98 65.84 -15.74
N SER A 22 -10.62 66.48 -16.84
CA SER A 22 -9.96 65.85 -18.00
C SER A 22 -9.00 64.73 -17.58
N ASP A 23 -9.08 63.60 -18.29
CA ASP A 23 -8.39 62.31 -18.13
C ASP A 23 -6.84 62.34 -18.05
N SER A 24 -6.22 63.43 -17.62
CA SER A 24 -4.77 63.54 -17.47
C SER A 24 -4.35 63.00 -16.09
N PRO A 25 -3.49 61.96 -16.01
CA PRO A 25 -2.89 61.55 -14.75
C PRO A 25 -2.11 62.72 -14.15
N PHE A 26 -2.07 62.80 -12.81
CA PHE A 26 -1.12 63.70 -12.15
C PHE A 26 0.28 63.17 -12.45
N LEU A 27 1.12 63.98 -13.12
CA LEU A 27 2.47 63.58 -13.50
C LEU A 27 3.49 64.23 -12.57
N LEU A 28 4.32 63.41 -11.93
CA LEU A 28 5.57 63.83 -11.30
C LEU A 28 6.72 63.27 -12.14
N ASP A 29 7.50 64.15 -12.77
CA ASP A 29 8.63 63.76 -13.61
C ASP A 29 9.96 64.18 -12.97
N ILE A 30 10.87 63.22 -12.81
CA ILE A 30 12.22 63.36 -12.28
C ILE A 30 13.18 62.87 -13.38
N GLU A 31 13.62 63.79 -14.23
CA GLU A 31 14.53 63.51 -15.34
C GLU A 31 15.94 64.05 -15.05
N ARG A 32 16.98 63.29 -15.43
CA ARG A 32 18.40 63.70 -15.37
C ARG A 32 18.83 64.33 -14.04
N SER A 33 18.30 63.83 -12.95
CA SER A 33 18.47 64.40 -11.62
C SER A 33 19.44 63.56 -10.78
N ASN A 34 20.18 64.20 -9.86
CA ASN A 34 20.97 63.51 -8.84
C ASN A 34 20.38 63.81 -7.46
N VAL A 35 19.81 62.79 -6.83
CA VAL A 35 19.17 62.87 -5.51
C VAL A 35 19.92 61.95 -4.56
N SER A 36 20.89 62.51 -3.84
CA SER A 36 21.78 61.72 -2.99
C SER A 36 21.97 62.28 -1.59
N LEU A 37 22.42 61.42 -0.68
CA LEU A 37 22.73 61.75 0.72
C LEU A 37 21.53 62.30 1.52
N ASN A 38 20.31 61.95 1.13
CA ASN A 38 19.12 62.36 1.86
C ASN A 38 18.81 61.38 3.00
N THR A 39 18.20 61.87 4.07
CA THR A 39 17.76 61.03 5.19
C THR A 39 16.33 61.38 5.56
N ALA A 40 15.44 60.40 5.50
CA ALA A 40 14.08 60.46 6.02
C ALA A 40 13.98 59.72 7.36
N LEU A 41 13.10 60.18 8.24
CA LEU A 41 12.82 59.47 9.49
C LEU A 41 12.03 58.19 9.21
N ILE A 42 10.93 58.29 8.45
CA ILE A 42 10.02 57.17 8.16
C ILE A 42 10.40 56.58 6.79
N ASP A 43 9.67 56.92 5.73
CA ASP A 43 9.77 56.28 4.42
C ASP A 43 10.42 57.18 3.36
N GLY A 44 10.99 56.57 2.32
CA GLY A 44 11.33 57.26 1.07
C GLY A 44 12.42 58.31 1.23
N GLY A 45 13.68 57.88 1.41
CA GLY A 45 14.79 58.79 1.67
C GLY A 45 14.97 59.87 0.59
N ALA A 46 14.67 59.57 -0.67
CA ALA A 46 14.59 60.55 -1.75
C ALA A 46 13.14 61.00 -2.03
N LEU A 47 12.22 60.03 -2.20
CA LEU A 47 10.81 60.25 -2.55
C LEU A 47 9.89 59.36 -1.71
N SER A 48 8.91 59.97 -1.06
CA SER A 48 7.88 59.28 -0.29
C SER A 48 6.50 59.71 -0.75
N ILE A 49 5.64 58.75 -1.06
CA ILE A 49 4.26 58.96 -1.52
C ILE A 49 3.33 58.18 -0.59
N SER A 50 2.46 58.89 0.13
CA SER A 50 1.46 58.27 1.00
C SER A 50 0.09 58.75 0.58
N THR A 51 -0.79 57.84 0.19
CA THR A 51 -2.19 58.17 -0.12
C THR A 51 -3.07 57.76 1.04
N ASN A 52 -3.53 58.73 1.82
CA ASN A 52 -4.51 58.53 2.89
C ASN A 52 -5.88 58.95 2.37
N ASN A 53 -6.90 58.09 2.51
CA ASN A 53 -8.34 58.41 2.37
C ASN A 53 -8.68 59.56 1.39
N VAL A 54 -8.37 59.42 0.11
CA VAL A 54 -8.95 60.32 -0.89
C VAL A 54 -10.37 59.84 -1.19
N THR A 55 -11.33 60.30 -0.39
CA THR A 55 -12.75 60.22 -0.71
C THR A 55 -13.04 61.18 -1.86
N VAL A 56 -13.09 60.70 -3.10
CA VAL A 56 -13.72 61.44 -4.20
C VAL A 56 -15.19 61.07 -4.21
N LEU A 57 -16.07 62.01 -3.81
CA LEU A 57 -17.50 61.87 -4.02
C LEU A 57 -17.78 62.06 -5.52
N LEU A 58 -17.77 60.97 -6.28
CA LEU A 58 -18.21 61.00 -7.67
C LEU A 58 -19.75 61.04 -7.70
N GLY A 59 -20.30 62.13 -8.26
CA GLY A 59 -21.70 62.17 -8.65
C GLY A 59 -21.95 61.15 -9.75
N SER A 60 -22.99 60.33 -9.60
CA SER A 60 -23.36 59.32 -10.59
C SER A 60 -23.88 59.98 -11.87
N ASP A 61 -23.11 59.96 -12.95
CA ASP A 61 -23.67 60.09 -14.29
C ASP A 61 -24.20 58.72 -14.75
N ALA A 62 -25.27 58.74 -15.56
CA ALA A 62 -26.05 57.57 -15.99
C ALA A 62 -25.34 56.61 -16.97
N ALA A 63 -24.02 56.71 -17.09
CA ALA A 63 -23.16 55.74 -17.75
C ALA A 63 -22.08 55.39 -16.73
N GLY A 64 -21.98 54.12 -16.30
CA GLY A 64 -21.10 53.65 -15.22
C GLY A 64 -19.59 53.78 -15.48
N GLN A 65 -19.11 54.98 -15.81
CA GLN A 65 -17.70 55.31 -16.02
C GLN A 65 -17.08 55.66 -14.66
N GLN A 66 -16.28 54.74 -14.13
CA GLN A 66 -15.48 54.95 -12.93
C GLN A 66 -14.34 55.92 -13.26
N CYS A 67 -14.40 57.17 -12.77
CA CYS A 67 -13.29 58.13 -12.90
C CYS A 67 -12.22 57.81 -11.84
N SER A 68 -11.26 56.94 -12.18
CA SER A 68 -10.07 56.67 -11.36
C SER A 68 -8.99 57.71 -11.66
N THR A 69 -8.55 58.47 -10.65
CA THR A 69 -7.42 59.39 -10.81
C THR A 69 -6.11 58.63 -10.54
N MET A 70 -5.16 58.70 -11.47
CA MET A 70 -3.85 58.04 -11.37
C MET A 70 -2.76 59.09 -11.13
N LEU A 71 -1.87 58.83 -10.16
CA LEU A 71 -0.59 59.51 -10.03
C LEU A 71 0.46 58.70 -10.80
N LEU A 72 1.00 59.29 -11.85
CA LEU A 72 2.10 58.75 -12.64
C LEU A 72 3.40 59.41 -12.22
N VAL A 73 4.36 58.61 -11.78
CA VAL A 73 5.69 59.07 -11.39
C VAL A 73 6.70 58.54 -12.41
N HIS A 74 7.37 59.44 -13.12
CA HIS A 74 8.43 59.11 -14.05
C HIS A 74 9.78 59.47 -13.44
N ILE A 75 10.69 58.51 -13.42
CA ILE A 75 12.08 58.71 -13.00
C ILE A 75 12.97 58.22 -14.15
N THR A 76 13.59 59.16 -14.86
CA THR A 76 14.31 58.86 -16.09
C THR A 76 15.74 59.40 -16.06
N SER A 77 16.71 58.58 -16.48
CA SER A 77 18.14 58.97 -16.55
C SER A 77 18.68 59.64 -15.28
N SER A 78 18.19 59.24 -14.11
CA SER A 78 18.46 59.91 -12.83
C SER A 78 19.29 59.02 -11.90
N ASN A 79 19.97 59.64 -10.94
CA ASN A 79 20.77 58.96 -9.95
C ASN A 79 20.21 59.19 -8.53
N LEU A 80 19.84 58.11 -7.84
CA LEU A 80 19.27 58.13 -6.49
C LEU A 80 20.19 57.31 -5.58
N GLU A 81 21.18 57.96 -4.97
CA GLU A 81 22.25 57.26 -4.24
C GLU A 81 22.36 57.63 -2.77
N HIS A 82 22.76 56.70 -1.92
CA HIS A 82 23.07 56.97 -0.51
C HIS A 82 21.91 57.63 0.24
N ASN A 83 20.67 57.35 -0.14
CA ASN A 83 19.50 57.84 0.57
C ASN A 83 19.10 56.85 1.68
N HIS A 84 18.64 57.39 2.81
CA HIS A 84 18.43 56.61 4.03
C HIS A 84 17.04 56.83 4.62
N ALA A 85 16.27 55.76 4.79
CA ALA A 85 15.02 55.74 5.55
C ALA A 85 15.30 55.11 6.93
N ARG A 86 15.30 55.91 8.01
CA ARG A 86 15.78 55.45 9.34
C ARG A 86 14.90 54.39 9.98
N GLU A 87 13.59 54.59 9.95
CA GLU A 87 12.61 53.76 10.66
C GLU A 87 11.60 53.12 9.70
N GLY A 88 11.50 53.58 8.46
CA GLY A 88 10.57 53.07 7.45
C GLY A 88 11.25 52.36 6.28
N ALA A 89 10.52 52.28 5.17
CA ALA A 89 10.85 51.52 3.99
C ALA A 89 11.25 52.41 2.80
N GLY A 90 11.94 51.81 1.81
CA GLY A 90 12.25 52.47 0.55
C GLY A 90 13.35 53.51 0.73
N GLY A 91 14.61 53.09 0.79
CA GLY A 91 15.73 54.00 1.05
C GLY A 91 15.82 55.12 0.02
N ALA A 92 15.49 54.85 -1.24
CA ALA A 92 15.27 55.85 -2.27
C ALA A 92 13.79 56.22 -2.38
N ILE A 93 12.94 55.27 -2.73
CA ILE A 93 11.54 55.50 -3.10
C ILE A 93 10.64 54.65 -2.21
N SER A 94 9.61 55.26 -1.65
CA SER A 94 8.53 54.53 -0.98
C SER A 94 7.17 55.04 -1.43
N ALA A 95 6.25 54.13 -1.74
CA ALA A 95 4.84 54.44 -1.89
C ALA A 95 3.95 53.48 -1.08
N MET A 96 3.03 54.04 -0.32
CA MET A 96 2.07 53.29 0.49
C MET A 96 0.63 53.71 0.14
N ILE A 97 -0.17 52.71 -0.23
CA ILE A 97 -1.60 52.86 -0.55
C ILE A 97 -2.43 52.15 0.52
N THR A 98 -3.20 52.92 1.28
CA THR A 98 -4.19 52.38 2.22
C THR A 98 -5.58 52.43 1.61
N LEU A 99 -6.20 51.26 1.39
CA LEU A 99 -7.57 51.17 0.91
C LEU A 99 -8.56 51.14 2.08
N PRO A 100 -9.71 51.82 2.00
CA PRO A 100 -10.76 51.65 2.99
C PRO A 100 -11.26 50.20 2.95
N GLY A 101 -11.40 49.58 4.12
CA GLY A 101 -12.04 48.26 4.23
C GLY A 101 -13.48 48.29 3.68
N PRO A 102 -14.09 47.12 3.43
CA PRO A 102 -15.50 47.06 3.07
C PRO A 102 -16.32 47.84 4.12
N PRO A 103 -17.28 48.68 3.72
CA PRO A 103 -18.02 49.49 4.68
C PRO A 103 -18.69 48.58 5.71
N THR A 104 -18.38 48.77 6.99
CA THR A 104 -19.17 48.18 8.08
C THR A 104 -20.54 48.82 8.04
N TYR A 105 -21.53 48.13 7.47
CA TYR A 105 -22.91 48.61 7.46
C TYR A 105 -23.43 48.74 8.89
N PRO A 106 -23.95 49.91 9.31
CA PRO A 106 -24.89 49.96 10.42
C PRO A 106 -26.15 49.22 9.97
N THR A 107 -26.53 48.19 10.73
CA THR A 107 -27.75 47.41 10.53
C THR A 107 -29.00 48.28 10.77
N ALA A 108 -29.44 49.05 9.78
CA ALA A 108 -30.83 49.49 9.61
C ALA A 108 -30.96 50.41 8.39
N PHE A 109 -31.36 49.90 7.23
CA PHE A 109 -32.06 50.72 6.24
C PHE A 109 -33.10 49.89 5.48
N THR A 110 -34.29 50.47 5.37
CA THR A 110 -35.50 49.91 4.76
C THR A 110 -35.45 49.94 3.23
N PRO A 111 -36.08 48.97 2.53
CA PRO A 111 -36.05 48.89 1.07
C PRO A 111 -37.05 49.89 0.47
N GLY A 112 -36.59 50.85 -0.34
CA GLY A 112 -37.54 51.73 -1.02
C GLY A 112 -37.04 52.94 -1.83
N THR A 113 -35.74 53.21 -1.96
CA THR A 113 -35.26 54.27 -2.89
C THR A 113 -33.99 53.83 -3.62
N PRO A 114 -33.92 53.97 -4.97
CA PRO A 114 -32.67 53.84 -5.71
C PRO A 114 -31.86 55.12 -5.50
N GLY A 115 -31.24 55.23 -4.32
CA GLY A 115 -30.40 56.34 -3.91
C GLY A 115 -28.92 55.99 -4.08
N GLN A 116 -28.26 56.72 -4.98
CA GLN A 116 -26.83 56.94 -5.13
C GLN A 116 -25.97 56.43 -3.96
N GLN A 117 -25.20 55.36 -4.19
CA GLN A 117 -24.09 54.99 -3.29
C GLN A 117 -22.79 55.61 -3.80
N PRO A 118 -22.06 56.37 -2.97
CA PRO A 118 -20.74 56.87 -3.34
C PRO A 118 -19.75 55.70 -3.41
N TYR A 119 -19.26 55.41 -4.61
CA TYR A 119 -18.14 54.49 -4.80
C TYR A 119 -16.84 55.20 -4.41
N LEU A 120 -16.13 54.63 -3.44
CA LEU A 120 -14.77 55.04 -3.08
C LEU A 120 -13.80 54.48 -4.12
N ALA A 121 -13.36 55.30 -5.08
CA ALA A 121 -12.27 54.94 -5.98
C ALA A 121 -10.94 55.40 -5.36
N PRO A 122 -10.00 54.48 -5.02
CA PRO A 122 -8.69 54.87 -4.53
C PRO A 122 -7.86 55.54 -5.63
N LEU A 123 -6.95 56.44 -5.25
CA LEU A 123 -5.92 56.97 -6.15
C LEU A 123 -4.99 55.81 -6.55
N ALA A 124 -4.93 55.48 -7.83
CA ALA A 124 -3.97 54.49 -8.33
C ALA A 124 -2.59 55.14 -8.50
N ILE A 125 -1.51 54.42 -8.18
CA ILE A 125 -0.14 54.91 -8.38
C ILE A 125 0.57 54.04 -9.41
N ALA A 126 1.17 54.67 -10.41
CA ALA A 126 2.08 54.03 -11.34
C ALA A 126 3.46 54.69 -11.25
N ILE A 127 4.50 53.92 -10.96
CA ILE A 127 5.88 54.40 -10.95
C ILE A 127 6.63 53.75 -12.11
N VAL A 128 7.23 54.59 -12.96
CA VAL A 128 8.06 54.17 -14.09
C VAL A 128 9.50 54.65 -13.85
N ILE A 129 10.44 53.71 -13.76
CA ILE A 129 11.86 53.97 -13.59
C ILE A 129 12.60 53.51 -14.85
N SER A 130 13.29 54.42 -15.53
CA SER A 130 13.97 54.12 -16.80
C SER A 130 15.38 54.69 -16.86
N GLY A 131 16.37 53.86 -17.26
CA GLY A 131 17.76 54.27 -17.44
C GLY A 131 18.39 54.97 -16.22
N SER A 132 17.90 54.66 -15.02
CA SER A 132 18.30 55.34 -13.79
C SER A 132 19.21 54.44 -12.94
N THR A 133 19.92 55.03 -11.98
CA THR A 133 20.75 54.28 -11.01
C THR A 133 20.23 54.53 -9.60
N LEU A 134 19.95 53.45 -8.87
CA LEU A 134 19.54 53.47 -7.47
C LEU A 134 20.60 52.71 -6.66
N SER A 135 21.54 53.42 -6.03
CA SER A 135 22.69 52.77 -5.40
C SER A 135 22.89 53.12 -3.92
N ASN A 136 23.39 52.17 -3.14
CA ASN A 136 23.80 52.40 -1.74
C ASN A 136 22.71 53.00 -0.83
N ASN A 137 21.43 52.76 -1.14
CA ASN A 137 20.33 53.22 -0.32
C ASN A 137 20.07 52.24 0.82
N VAL A 138 19.61 52.76 1.96
CA VAL A 138 19.42 51.99 3.19
C VAL A 138 18.05 52.27 3.79
N ALA A 139 17.34 51.22 4.16
CA ALA A 139 16.05 51.32 4.85
C ALA A 139 15.86 50.18 5.86
N GLN A 140 14.86 50.27 6.73
CA GLN A 140 14.49 49.15 7.60
C GLN A 140 13.97 47.96 6.77
N SER A 141 13.14 48.24 5.76
CA SER A 141 12.67 47.29 4.76
C SER A 141 12.78 47.92 3.37
N ALA A 142 12.89 47.11 2.29
CA ALA A 142 12.95 47.62 0.92
C ALA A 142 14.11 48.62 0.67
N GLY A 143 15.34 48.14 0.49
CA GLY A 143 16.55 48.99 0.53
C GLY A 143 16.54 50.15 -0.46
N ALA A 144 16.02 49.96 -1.69
CA ALA A 144 15.87 51.04 -2.66
C ALA A 144 14.40 51.45 -2.86
N VAL A 145 13.53 50.51 -3.25
CA VAL A 145 12.14 50.77 -3.65
C VAL A 145 11.15 49.95 -2.84
N SER A 146 10.22 50.62 -2.15
CA SER A 146 9.09 50.00 -1.45
C SER A 146 7.78 50.40 -2.11
N LEU A 147 6.97 49.44 -2.56
CA LEU A 147 5.58 49.70 -2.93
C LEU A 147 4.65 48.75 -2.21
N GLN A 148 3.67 49.30 -1.52
CA GLN A 148 2.76 48.52 -0.70
C GLN A 148 1.33 49.01 -0.92
N SER A 149 0.44 48.07 -1.24
CA SER A 149 -1.00 48.27 -1.18
C SER A 149 -1.61 47.35 -0.14
N ILE A 150 -2.26 47.95 0.87
CA ILE A 150 -3.01 47.22 1.88
C ILE A 150 -4.41 46.96 1.31
N TYR A 151 -4.58 45.80 0.67
CA TYR A 151 -5.87 45.31 0.21
C TYR A 151 -6.48 44.39 1.29
N ASN A 152 -7.70 44.70 1.75
CA ASN A 152 -8.41 43.93 2.78
C ASN A 152 -9.61 43.13 2.22
N GLY A 153 -9.66 42.92 0.89
CA GLY A 153 -10.69 42.15 0.19
C GLY A 153 -10.11 40.88 -0.46
N SER A 154 -10.96 39.90 -0.77
CA SER A 154 -10.55 38.71 -1.53
C SER A 154 -10.23 39.09 -2.99
N LYS A 155 -9.12 38.60 -3.54
CA LYS A 155 -8.85 38.57 -5.00
C LYS A 155 -9.75 37.51 -5.66
N GLU A 156 -11.06 37.57 -5.45
CA GLU A 156 -12.01 36.64 -6.04
C GLU A 156 -12.51 37.17 -7.39
N ALA A 157 -12.07 36.53 -8.47
CA ALA A 157 -12.94 35.88 -9.47
C ALA A 157 -12.26 35.70 -10.84
N ALA A 158 -12.66 34.60 -11.50
CA ALA A 158 -12.65 34.29 -12.95
C ALA A 158 -11.46 33.47 -13.54
N HIS A 159 -11.66 32.14 -13.51
CA HIS A 159 -11.65 31.18 -14.63
C HIS A 159 -10.38 30.81 -15.43
N ARG A 160 -9.97 29.53 -15.21
CA ARG A 160 -9.54 28.42 -16.12
C ARG A 160 -9.09 28.76 -17.56
N ALA A 161 -7.79 28.60 -17.81
CA ALA A 161 -7.23 28.27 -19.14
C ALA A 161 -6.13 27.20 -19.03
N ASN A 162 -6.15 26.18 -19.90
CA ASN A 162 -5.14 25.11 -19.98
C ASN A 162 -3.89 25.58 -20.73
N MET A 163 -2.97 26.27 -20.05
CA MET A 163 -1.70 26.73 -20.66
C MET A 163 -0.58 25.67 -20.65
N ALA A 164 -0.55 24.78 -19.65
CA ALA A 164 0.59 23.86 -19.46
C ALA A 164 0.73 22.77 -20.54
N ALA A 165 -0.39 22.23 -21.05
CA ALA A 165 -0.38 21.18 -22.08
C ALA A 165 0.11 21.69 -23.46
N ALA A 166 0.13 23.00 -23.67
CA ALA A 166 0.54 23.64 -24.92
C ALA A 166 2.05 23.88 -25.02
N VAL A 167 2.76 23.98 -23.88
CA VAL A 167 4.17 24.45 -23.83
C VAL A 167 5.19 23.30 -23.95
N CYS A 168 4.82 22.09 -23.54
CA CYS A 168 5.72 20.92 -23.50
C CYS A 168 5.27 19.76 -24.42
N GLY A 169 4.43 20.02 -25.43
CA GLY A 169 3.92 18.98 -26.34
C GLY A 169 4.97 18.46 -27.35
N PRO A 170 4.89 17.19 -27.79
CA PRO A 170 5.82 16.65 -28.79
C PRO A 170 5.57 17.28 -30.16
N GLU A 171 6.65 17.68 -30.85
CA GLU A 171 6.63 18.14 -32.24
C GLU A 171 6.14 17.01 -33.17
N GLY A 172 4.84 16.94 -33.42
CA GLY A 172 4.25 15.87 -34.23
C GLY A 172 2.87 16.19 -34.77
N GLY A 173 2.79 17.03 -35.81
CA GLY A 173 1.58 17.20 -36.65
C GLY A 173 1.24 18.67 -36.89
N GLY A 174 1.37 19.11 -38.14
CA GLY A 174 1.37 20.53 -38.52
C GLY A 174 0.05 21.29 -38.30
N ALA A 175 0.16 22.40 -37.57
CA ALA A 175 -0.32 23.74 -37.90
C ALA A 175 -0.03 24.68 -36.71
N GLY A 176 0.95 25.58 -36.86
CA GLY A 176 1.13 26.73 -35.96
C GLY A 176 1.76 26.45 -34.59
N SER A 177 3.04 26.80 -34.46
CA SER A 177 3.77 27.06 -33.21
C SER A 177 2.87 27.51 -32.04
N LEU A 178 2.72 26.65 -31.02
CA LEU A 178 2.13 27.01 -29.72
C LEU A 178 3.13 27.70 -28.77
N LEU A 179 4.29 28.14 -29.28
CA LEU A 179 5.08 29.21 -28.67
C LEU A 179 4.43 30.60 -28.89
N GLY A 180 3.29 30.69 -29.59
CA GLY A 180 2.61 31.97 -29.85
C GLY A 180 2.15 32.75 -28.60
N PHE A 181 2.08 32.12 -27.41
CA PHE A 181 1.85 32.82 -26.14
C PHE A 181 3.16 33.40 -25.54
N LEU A 182 4.32 32.94 -26.01
CA LEU A 182 5.64 33.48 -25.69
C LEU A 182 6.08 34.57 -26.70
N ASP A 183 5.27 34.88 -27.70
CA ASP A 183 5.53 35.94 -28.70
C ASP A 183 4.67 37.20 -28.47
N PHE A 184 4.23 37.47 -27.24
CA PHE A 184 3.59 38.76 -26.95
C PHE A 184 4.62 39.89 -26.97
N GLU A 185 4.38 40.92 -27.79
CA GLU A 185 5.02 42.22 -27.63
C GLU A 185 4.67 42.76 -26.24
N PHE A 186 5.67 42.86 -25.36
CA PHE A 186 5.56 43.31 -23.96
C PHE A 186 4.86 44.67 -23.81
N ALA A 187 5.01 45.55 -24.80
CA ALA A 187 4.36 46.85 -24.86
C ALA A 187 2.82 46.77 -24.98
N ALA A 188 2.26 45.61 -25.36
CA ALA A 188 0.84 45.38 -25.56
C ALA A 188 0.14 44.64 -24.41
N LEU A 189 0.88 44.18 -23.37
CA LEU A 189 0.25 43.59 -22.19
C LEU A 189 -0.50 44.68 -21.40
N LEU A 190 -1.79 44.45 -21.11
CA LEU A 190 -2.57 45.31 -20.22
C LEU A 190 -2.24 45.02 -18.76
N TRP A 191 -2.33 46.01 -17.89
CA TRP A 191 -2.13 45.82 -16.44
C TRP A 191 -3.34 45.08 -15.85
N PRO A 192 -3.18 44.31 -14.74
CA PRO A 192 -4.31 43.73 -14.03
C PRO A 192 -5.26 44.84 -13.57
N GLU A 193 -6.53 44.76 -13.96
CA GLU A 193 -7.55 45.78 -13.68
C GLU A 193 -7.76 46.05 -12.17
N THR A 194 -7.38 45.08 -11.33
CA THR A 194 -7.52 45.12 -9.87
C THR A 194 -6.32 45.70 -9.13
N SER A 195 -5.22 46.03 -9.82
CA SER A 195 -4.01 46.53 -9.15
C SER A 195 -4.08 48.03 -8.88
N SER A 196 -4.03 48.41 -7.60
CA SER A 196 -4.01 49.82 -7.16
C SER A 196 -2.62 50.47 -7.23
N CYS A 197 -1.55 49.67 -7.31
CA CYS A 197 -0.18 50.13 -7.51
C CYS A 197 0.48 49.37 -8.67
N GLN A 198 1.30 50.07 -9.44
CA GLN A 198 2.03 49.54 -10.59
C GLN A 198 3.49 50.01 -10.56
N LEU A 199 4.42 49.09 -10.82
CA LEU A 199 5.84 49.39 -11.01
C LEU A 199 6.31 48.93 -12.37
N GLU A 200 6.80 49.85 -13.19
CA GLU A 200 7.54 49.53 -14.41
C GLU A 200 9.01 49.95 -14.26
N MET A 201 9.93 49.01 -14.41
CA MET A 201 11.37 49.28 -14.42
C MET A 201 11.98 48.83 -15.73
N LYS A 202 12.69 49.75 -16.39
CA LYS A 202 13.20 49.54 -17.75
C LYS A 202 14.46 50.30 -18.10
N GLY A 203 14.88 50.15 -19.36
CA GLY A 203 15.86 51.02 -20.00
C GLY A 203 17.29 50.88 -19.44
N GLY A 204 17.69 49.70 -18.97
CA GLY A 204 19.03 49.51 -18.39
C GLY A 204 19.17 50.07 -16.99
N THR A 205 18.08 50.18 -16.23
CA THR A 205 18.12 50.66 -14.84
C THR A 205 18.99 49.75 -13.98
N VAL A 206 19.86 50.36 -13.16
CA VAL A 206 20.81 49.69 -12.27
C VAL A 206 20.41 49.91 -10.82
N ILE A 207 20.29 48.83 -10.05
CA ILE A 207 20.03 48.88 -8.61
C ILE A 207 21.13 48.12 -7.88
N ASP A 208 22.03 48.85 -7.22
CA ASP A 208 23.28 48.29 -6.72
C ASP A 208 23.60 48.66 -5.27
N GLY A 209 24.02 47.68 -4.46
CA GLY A 209 24.56 47.94 -3.12
C GLY A 209 23.53 48.43 -2.09
N ASN A 210 22.23 48.22 -2.32
CA ASN A 210 21.18 48.67 -1.41
C ASN A 210 20.98 47.67 -0.26
N ARG A 211 20.49 48.16 0.88
CA ARG A 211 20.38 47.36 2.11
C ARG A 211 19.07 47.55 2.84
N ALA A 212 18.34 46.44 3.05
CA ALA A 212 17.25 46.34 4.01
C ALA A 212 17.79 45.80 5.34
N VAL A 213 17.76 46.62 6.39
CA VAL A 213 18.42 46.30 7.67
C VAL A 213 17.64 45.27 8.49
N ASN A 214 16.31 45.34 8.52
CA ASN A 214 15.44 44.49 9.34
C ASN A 214 14.21 43.99 8.55
N GLY A 215 14.35 43.82 7.24
CA GLY A 215 13.23 43.61 6.33
C GLY A 215 13.61 42.83 5.09
N SER A 216 12.64 42.75 4.18
CA SER A 216 12.75 42.05 2.90
C SER A 216 12.97 43.03 1.74
N GLY A 217 13.43 42.54 0.60
CA GLY A 217 13.64 43.35 -0.60
C GLY A 217 14.89 44.22 -0.46
N GLY A 218 16.08 43.64 -0.50
CA GLY A 218 17.33 44.40 -0.39
C GLY A 218 17.42 45.49 -1.45
N SER A 219 16.87 45.24 -2.65
CA SER A 219 16.65 46.26 -3.67
C SER A 219 15.19 46.73 -3.71
N ILE A 220 14.23 45.82 -3.94
CA ILE A 220 12.83 46.13 -4.21
C ILE A 220 11.95 45.27 -3.31
N MET A 221 10.95 45.87 -2.67
CA MET A 221 9.86 45.15 -2.02
C MET A 221 8.51 45.58 -2.62
N LEU A 222 7.73 44.60 -3.03
CA LEU A 222 6.38 44.76 -3.57
C LEU A 222 5.40 43.99 -2.71
N ALA A 223 4.37 44.67 -2.18
CA ALA A 223 3.28 44.03 -1.46
C ALA A 223 1.94 44.43 -2.10
N GLY A 224 1.23 43.47 -2.71
CA GLY A 224 -0.08 43.72 -3.34
C GLY A 224 -0.04 44.62 -4.59
N CYS A 225 1.12 44.78 -5.22
CA CYS A 225 1.31 45.59 -6.43
C CYS A 225 1.58 44.73 -7.66
N ALA A 226 1.15 45.20 -8.82
CA ALA A 226 1.58 44.64 -10.10
C ALA A 226 2.94 45.24 -10.49
N ALA A 227 3.83 44.44 -11.05
CA ALA A 227 5.14 44.90 -11.47
C ALA A 227 5.63 44.26 -12.77
N ARG A 228 6.39 45.07 -13.51
CA ARG A 228 7.02 44.77 -14.78
C ARG A 228 8.45 45.24 -14.73
N ILE A 229 9.40 44.32 -14.68
CA ILE A 229 10.82 44.62 -14.61
C ILE A 229 11.47 44.01 -15.84
N HIS A 230 12.03 44.86 -16.70
CA HIS A 230 12.62 44.39 -17.94
C HIS A 230 13.92 45.11 -18.30
N GLY A 231 14.95 44.36 -18.69
CA GLY A 231 16.23 44.95 -19.09
C GLY A 231 16.93 45.70 -17.96
N CYS A 232 16.93 45.15 -16.74
CA CYS A 232 17.51 45.77 -15.55
C CYS A 232 18.70 44.97 -14.99
N ARG A 233 19.55 45.62 -14.18
CA ARG A 233 20.60 44.96 -13.39
C ARG A 233 20.41 45.25 -11.91
N ILE A 234 20.19 44.20 -11.13
CA ILE A 234 19.96 44.24 -9.69
C ILE A 234 21.09 43.47 -9.01
N SER A 235 22.08 44.19 -8.48
CA SER A 235 23.31 43.58 -7.98
C SER A 235 23.72 44.00 -6.57
N ASN A 236 24.41 43.11 -5.87
CA ASN A 236 25.04 43.39 -4.58
C ASN A 236 24.08 43.95 -3.51
N ASN A 237 22.78 43.66 -3.61
CA ASN A 237 21.80 44.12 -2.65
C ASN A 237 21.67 43.12 -1.49
N SER A 238 21.35 43.62 -0.30
CA SER A 238 21.28 42.79 0.91
C SER A 238 20.00 42.99 1.70
N ALA A 239 19.41 41.89 2.17
CA ALA A 239 18.27 41.87 3.08
C ALA A 239 18.53 40.94 4.25
N THR A 240 17.98 41.23 5.42
CA THR A 240 18.06 40.33 6.58
C THR A 240 16.93 39.30 6.62
N GLN A 241 15.90 39.45 5.79
CA GLN A 241 14.79 38.51 5.61
C GLN A 241 14.75 37.96 4.18
N GLY A 242 13.67 38.16 3.41
CA GLY A 242 13.51 37.61 2.07
C GLY A 242 13.96 38.56 0.95
N GLY A 243 14.39 38.02 -0.19
CA GLY A 243 14.53 38.78 -1.44
C GLY A 243 15.69 39.76 -1.41
N GLY A 244 16.93 39.29 -1.53
CA GLY A 244 18.11 40.17 -1.52
C GLY A 244 18.07 41.16 -2.68
N GLY A 245 17.72 40.67 -3.87
CA GLY A 245 17.30 41.50 -4.99
C GLY A 245 15.86 41.96 -4.80
N LEU A 246 14.88 41.11 -5.11
CA LEU A 246 13.46 41.46 -5.08
C LEU A 246 12.67 40.56 -4.12
N ALA A 247 11.80 41.17 -3.32
CA ALA A 247 10.78 40.47 -2.55
C ALA A 247 9.38 40.85 -3.06
N TYR A 248 8.62 39.85 -3.51
CA TYR A 248 7.23 39.98 -3.91
C TYR A 248 6.35 39.26 -2.89
N MET A 249 5.41 39.99 -2.29
CA MET A 249 4.45 39.47 -1.33
C MET A 249 3.05 39.72 -1.87
N ASP A 250 2.30 38.64 -2.09
CA ASP A 250 0.86 38.78 -2.29
C ASP A 250 0.24 39.28 -0.97
N SER A 251 -0.56 40.34 -1.01
CA SER A 251 -0.97 41.11 0.18
C SER A 251 -1.92 40.30 1.08
N GLY A 252 -1.35 39.44 1.92
CA GLY A 252 -1.94 38.84 3.11
C GLY A 252 -1.29 39.37 4.40
N LEU A 253 -0.74 40.59 4.37
CA LEU A 253 -0.12 41.23 5.52
C LEU A 253 -1.18 41.57 6.59
N SER A 254 -1.39 40.67 7.54
CA SER A 254 -1.71 41.10 8.90
C SER A 254 -0.50 41.90 9.39
N ALA A 255 -0.70 43.16 9.74
CA ALA A 255 0.33 44.00 10.35
C ALA A 255 0.76 43.44 11.73
N ALA A 256 1.62 42.43 11.71
CA ALA A 256 2.41 41.93 12.82
C ALA A 256 3.66 41.29 12.19
N GLY A 257 4.84 41.55 12.77
CA GLY A 257 6.14 41.27 12.15
C GLY A 257 6.35 39.84 11.66
N PRO A 258 7.33 39.62 10.77
CA PRO A 258 7.66 38.31 10.25
C PRO A 258 8.26 37.44 11.37
N CYS A 259 7.91 36.14 11.33
CA CYS A 259 8.22 35.08 12.28
C CYS A 259 7.27 34.92 13.49
N SER A 260 6.04 34.47 13.21
CA SER A 260 5.41 33.45 14.05
C SER A 260 4.84 32.36 13.14
N GLU A 261 5.12 31.12 13.50
CA GLU A 261 4.57 29.90 12.88
C GLU A 261 3.10 30.09 12.49
N ALA A 262 2.78 29.73 11.24
CA ALA A 262 1.42 29.79 10.72
C ALA A 262 0.54 28.75 11.43
N THR A 263 0.05 29.08 12.62
CA THR A 263 -1.17 28.46 13.14
C THR A 263 -2.36 29.07 12.40
N THR A 264 -2.99 28.23 11.58
CA THR A 264 -4.24 28.41 10.83
C THR A 264 -5.26 29.38 11.45
N PRO A 265 -5.94 30.23 10.66
CA PRO A 265 -7.29 30.68 10.97
C PRO A 265 -8.30 29.67 10.42
N ALA A 266 -9.12 29.15 11.32
CA ALA A 266 -10.28 28.32 11.00
C ALA A 266 -11.34 29.09 10.19
N SER A 267 -11.94 28.37 9.25
CA SER A 267 -13.33 28.47 8.77
C SER A 267 -13.99 29.86 8.70
N ALA A 268 -14.14 30.37 7.48
CA ALA A 268 -15.31 31.17 7.12
C ALA A 268 -15.81 30.73 5.73
N SER A 269 -16.85 29.90 5.75
CA SER A 269 -17.64 29.54 4.57
C SER A 269 -18.37 30.76 4.04
N ASN A 270 -18.14 31.16 2.79
CA ASN A 270 -19.05 32.05 2.08
C ASN A 270 -19.36 31.48 0.70
N GLN A 271 -20.55 30.89 0.63
CA GLN A 271 -21.17 30.36 -0.56
C GLN A 271 -21.97 31.50 -1.21
N ALA A 272 -21.45 32.13 -2.27
CA ALA A 272 -22.17 33.19 -2.98
C ALA A 272 -22.27 32.93 -4.49
N ARG A 273 -23.52 32.69 -4.91
CA ARG A 273 -24.15 32.66 -6.24
C ARG A 273 -23.29 32.92 -7.49
N ARG A 274 -23.26 31.89 -8.35
CA ARG A 274 -22.94 31.96 -9.79
C ARG A 274 -24.17 32.41 -10.57
N THR A 275 -24.01 33.41 -11.44
CA THR A 275 -24.84 33.59 -12.65
C THR A 275 -23.93 34.04 -13.79
N ALA A 276 -24.08 33.36 -14.93
CA ALA A 276 -23.26 33.42 -16.13
C ALA A 276 -23.40 34.73 -16.94
N LEU A 277 -22.32 35.14 -17.63
CA LEU A 277 -22.41 35.75 -18.97
C LEU A 277 -21.06 35.78 -19.73
N ASP A 278 -21.14 35.39 -21.00
CA ASP A 278 -20.33 35.64 -22.20
C ASP A 278 -18.82 35.31 -22.33
N THR A 279 -18.63 34.25 -23.14
CA THR A 279 -17.66 34.04 -24.23
C THR A 279 -16.75 35.20 -24.65
N ALA A 280 -15.62 35.34 -23.96
CA ALA A 280 -14.29 35.53 -24.52
C ALA A 280 -13.32 34.96 -23.48
N LEU A 281 -12.35 34.14 -23.88
CA LEU A 281 -11.34 33.60 -22.94
C LEU A 281 -10.66 34.78 -22.21
N PRO A 282 -10.79 34.93 -20.87
CA PRO A 282 -10.10 35.99 -20.17
C PRO A 282 -8.62 35.58 -20.05
N VAL A 283 -7.77 36.18 -20.88
CA VAL A 283 -6.32 36.17 -20.67
C VAL A 283 -6.06 36.97 -19.40
N GLN A 284 -5.80 36.29 -18.27
CA GLN A 284 -5.34 36.99 -17.08
C GLN A 284 -3.92 37.51 -17.32
N TRP A 285 -3.71 38.79 -17.08
CA TRP A 285 -2.40 39.41 -17.20
C TRP A 285 -1.55 39.12 -15.96
N PRO A 286 -0.28 38.70 -16.13
CA PRO A 286 0.60 38.40 -15.01
C PRO A 286 0.80 39.59 -14.08
N TRP A 287 0.74 39.32 -12.77
CA TRP A 287 0.94 40.34 -11.74
C TRP A 287 2.40 40.71 -11.56
N LEU A 288 3.31 39.74 -11.73
CA LEU A 288 4.74 39.97 -11.72
C LEU A 288 5.35 39.43 -13.00
N VAL A 289 5.95 40.33 -13.79
CA VAL A 289 6.72 39.98 -14.98
C VAL A 289 8.14 40.46 -14.81
N ILE A 290 9.08 39.54 -14.93
CA ILE A 290 10.52 39.83 -14.91
C ILE A 290 11.12 39.28 -16.20
N GLN A 291 11.74 40.16 -16.99
CA GLN A 291 12.33 39.80 -18.27
C GLN A 291 13.71 40.40 -18.46
N ASP A 292 14.62 39.72 -19.17
CA ASP A 292 15.91 40.31 -19.60
C ASP A 292 16.71 40.95 -18.44
N THR A 293 16.57 40.40 -17.22
CA THR A 293 17.05 41.04 -16.00
C THR A 293 18.10 40.18 -15.31
N GLN A 294 19.13 40.84 -14.77
CA GLN A 294 20.23 40.19 -14.04
C GLN A 294 20.09 40.43 -12.53
N PHE A 295 20.11 39.35 -11.75
CA PHE A 295 20.20 39.35 -10.29
C PHE A 295 21.53 38.76 -9.88
N ASP A 296 22.50 39.61 -9.53
CA ASP A 296 23.89 39.19 -9.34
C ASP A 296 24.44 39.56 -7.95
N GLY A 297 24.95 38.58 -7.21
CA GLY A 297 25.63 38.84 -5.93
C GLY A 297 24.71 39.34 -4.81
N ASN A 298 23.40 39.08 -4.88
CA ASN A 298 22.46 39.52 -3.85
C ASN A 298 22.45 38.55 -2.66
N VAL A 299 22.23 39.09 -1.46
CA VAL A 299 22.32 38.35 -0.20
C VAL A 299 21.03 38.50 0.62
N ALA A 300 20.48 37.38 1.11
CA ALA A 300 19.27 37.39 1.95
C ALA A 300 19.28 36.29 3.02
N ALA A 301 18.27 36.25 3.88
CA ALA A 301 17.98 35.03 4.64
C ALA A 301 17.30 33.98 3.75
N THR A 302 16.40 34.37 2.85
CA THR A 302 15.78 33.46 1.85
C THR A 302 15.56 34.16 0.51
N GLY A 303 15.62 33.44 -0.60
CA GLY A 303 15.44 34.01 -1.95
C GLY A 303 16.49 35.09 -2.28
N GLY A 304 17.73 34.69 -2.55
CA GLY A 304 18.86 35.62 -2.64
C GLY A 304 18.68 36.65 -3.75
N GLY A 305 18.42 36.18 -4.97
CA GLY A 305 18.01 37.05 -6.07
C GLY A 305 16.54 37.44 -5.95
N LEU A 306 15.66 36.44 -5.85
CA LEU A 306 14.21 36.62 -5.90
C LEU A 306 13.49 35.83 -4.81
N HIS A 307 12.58 36.47 -4.10
CA HIS A 307 11.64 35.84 -3.16
C HIS A 307 10.22 36.17 -3.63
N VAL A 308 9.40 35.17 -3.93
CA VAL A 308 8.03 35.35 -4.41
C VAL A 308 7.05 34.53 -3.58
N ASP A 309 6.08 35.22 -2.99
CA ASP A 309 4.83 34.62 -2.52
C ASP A 309 3.76 34.81 -3.60
N ALA A 310 3.38 33.70 -4.25
CA ALA A 310 2.42 33.62 -5.33
C ALA A 310 1.13 32.88 -4.87
N SER A 311 0.53 33.36 -3.78
CA SER A 311 -0.68 32.77 -3.20
C SER A 311 -1.96 33.00 -4.02
N MET A 312 -2.06 34.08 -4.80
CA MET A 312 -3.22 34.39 -5.68
C MET A 312 -2.76 35.14 -6.96
N THR A 313 -1.56 34.86 -7.46
CA THR A 313 -0.96 35.59 -8.57
C THR A 313 -0.26 34.68 -9.58
N THR A 314 -0.29 35.10 -10.85
CA THR A 314 0.52 34.54 -11.93
C THR A 314 1.83 35.31 -12.04
N VAL A 315 2.93 34.56 -12.13
CA VAL A 315 4.29 35.11 -12.13
C VAL A 315 5.06 34.58 -13.34
N PHE A 316 5.70 35.49 -14.06
CA PHE A 316 6.45 35.18 -15.27
C PHE A 316 7.89 35.67 -15.15
N VAL A 317 8.84 34.75 -15.24
CA VAL A 317 10.29 35.04 -15.23
C VAL A 317 10.88 34.52 -16.54
N ARG A 318 11.45 35.41 -17.36
CA ARG A 318 11.96 35.03 -18.68
C ARG A 318 13.29 35.66 -19.03
N ASN A 319 14.16 34.89 -19.69
CA ASN A 319 15.45 35.38 -20.20
C ASN A 319 16.24 36.13 -19.12
N CYS A 320 16.19 35.62 -17.89
CA CYS A 320 16.82 36.22 -16.73
C CYS A 320 18.10 35.46 -16.36
N SER A 321 19.00 36.14 -15.64
CA SER A 321 20.16 35.51 -15.05
C SER A 321 20.19 35.79 -13.56
N LEU A 322 20.15 34.73 -12.75
CA LEU A 322 20.30 34.80 -11.30
C LEU A 322 21.65 34.15 -10.97
N SER A 323 22.66 34.96 -10.67
CA SER A 323 24.02 34.50 -10.44
C SER A 323 24.62 34.95 -9.11
N ASN A 324 25.48 34.13 -8.52
CA ASN A 324 26.25 34.45 -7.32
C ASN A 324 25.40 34.89 -6.11
N ASN A 325 24.10 34.57 -6.09
CA ASN A 325 23.23 34.97 -4.99
C ASN A 325 23.41 34.00 -3.81
N THR A 326 23.41 34.53 -2.59
CA THR A 326 23.72 33.76 -1.38
C THR A 326 22.66 33.94 -0.31
N VAL A 327 22.20 32.83 0.30
CA VAL A 327 21.20 32.88 1.37
C VAL A 327 21.57 32.05 2.59
N ALA A 328 21.12 32.51 3.76
CA ALA A 328 21.29 31.79 5.02
C ALA A 328 20.28 30.65 5.24
N GLY A 329 19.16 30.65 4.52
CA GLY A 329 18.14 29.61 4.49
C GLY A 329 18.06 29.00 3.10
N GLU A 330 16.91 29.18 2.43
CA GLU A 330 16.54 28.48 1.20
C GLU A 330 16.43 29.39 -0.02
N GLY A 331 16.63 28.81 -1.21
CA GLY A 331 16.47 29.49 -2.49
C GLY A 331 17.61 30.47 -2.76
N GLY A 332 18.80 29.96 -3.06
CA GLY A 332 19.98 30.80 -3.30
C GLY A 332 19.73 31.80 -4.41
N GLY A 333 19.27 31.34 -5.57
CA GLY A 333 18.80 32.20 -6.65
C GLY A 333 17.38 32.69 -6.39
N MET A 334 16.45 31.77 -6.21
CA MET A 334 15.01 32.05 -6.12
C MET A 334 14.29 31.18 -5.07
N LEU A 335 13.38 31.78 -4.31
CA LEU A 335 12.41 31.08 -3.46
C LEU A 335 11.00 31.38 -3.98
N LEU A 336 10.22 30.33 -4.23
CA LEU A 336 8.81 30.43 -4.62
C LEU A 336 7.94 29.74 -3.57
N LEU A 337 7.00 30.51 -3.01
CA LEU A 337 5.94 30.03 -2.13
C LEU A 337 4.63 30.10 -2.93
N VAL A 338 4.05 28.95 -3.25
CA VAL A 338 2.85 28.85 -4.08
C VAL A 338 1.76 28.17 -3.27
N ASP A 339 0.65 28.89 -3.02
CA ASP A 339 -0.50 28.36 -2.30
C ASP A 339 -1.72 28.22 -3.21
N ASN A 340 -1.95 27.00 -3.71
CA ASN A 340 -3.10 26.63 -4.53
C ASN A 340 -4.33 26.25 -3.70
N SER A 341 -4.33 26.45 -2.37
CA SER A 341 -5.50 26.17 -1.52
C SER A 341 -6.71 27.07 -1.79
N LYS A 342 -6.48 28.21 -2.45
CA LYS A 342 -7.46 29.28 -2.65
C LYS A 342 -8.07 29.29 -4.05
N LEU A 343 -8.54 28.16 -4.61
CA LEU A 343 -9.37 28.09 -5.84
C LEU A 343 -8.90 28.86 -7.11
N VAL A 344 -7.70 29.44 -7.12
CA VAL A 344 -7.11 30.16 -8.25
C VAL A 344 -6.00 29.29 -8.84
N ASP A 345 -5.99 29.16 -10.17
CA ASP A 345 -4.92 28.48 -10.91
C ASP A 345 -3.64 29.35 -10.87
N ASN A 346 -2.88 29.30 -9.77
CA ASN A 346 -1.60 29.98 -9.69
C ASN A 346 -0.58 29.20 -10.51
N ILE A 347 -0.07 29.83 -11.57
CA ILE A 347 1.00 29.27 -12.39
C ILE A 347 2.19 30.23 -12.31
N VAL A 348 3.33 29.70 -11.85
CA VAL A 348 4.62 30.36 -12.00
C VAL A 348 5.35 29.74 -13.18
N VAL A 349 5.75 30.57 -14.14
CA VAL A 349 6.47 30.12 -15.34
C VAL A 349 7.84 30.76 -15.38
N VAL A 350 8.86 29.91 -15.51
CA VAL A 350 10.28 30.28 -15.63
C VAL A 350 10.78 29.78 -16.97
N VAL A 351 11.23 30.69 -17.83
CA VAL A 351 11.64 30.37 -19.21
C VAL A 351 13.00 30.98 -19.51
N ASP A 352 13.85 30.29 -20.27
CA ASP A 352 15.13 30.82 -20.76
C ASP A 352 16.02 31.41 -19.64
N THR A 353 15.93 30.88 -18.42
CA THR A 353 16.55 31.49 -17.24
C THR A 353 17.79 30.71 -16.81
N VAL A 354 18.86 31.45 -16.49
CA VAL A 354 20.12 30.88 -16.01
C VAL A 354 20.25 31.09 -14.51
N PHE A 355 20.45 30.01 -13.77
CA PHE A 355 20.79 30.00 -12.35
C PHE A 355 22.22 29.52 -12.18
N ASP A 356 23.14 30.43 -11.88
CA ASP A 356 24.58 30.13 -11.86
C ASP A 356 25.24 30.46 -10.51
N ARG A 357 25.96 29.51 -9.92
CA ARG A 357 26.75 29.72 -8.69
C ARG A 357 25.97 30.30 -7.51
N ASN A 358 24.68 30.00 -7.42
CA ASN A 358 23.87 30.41 -6.28
C ASN A 358 24.07 29.45 -5.11
N GLN A 359 24.04 29.99 -3.89
CA GLN A 359 24.37 29.24 -2.68
C GLN A 359 23.30 29.40 -1.61
N ALA A 360 22.75 28.28 -1.16
CA ALA A 360 21.83 28.21 -0.03
C ALA A 360 22.47 27.39 1.10
N LYS A 361 22.42 27.90 2.34
CA LYS A 361 22.92 27.13 3.50
C LYS A 361 22.05 25.93 3.83
N THR A 362 20.77 25.92 3.45
CA THR A 362 19.89 24.78 3.63
C THR A 362 19.49 24.19 2.28
N ARG A 363 18.45 24.69 1.61
CA ARG A 363 17.81 24.00 0.48
C ARG A 363 17.70 24.85 -0.78
N GLY A 364 17.74 24.19 -1.94
CA GLY A 364 17.48 24.82 -3.23
C GLY A 364 18.56 25.85 -3.58
N GLY A 365 19.74 25.38 -3.98
CA GLY A 365 20.86 26.26 -4.31
C GLY A 365 20.49 27.24 -5.43
N ALA A 366 19.89 26.76 -6.51
CA ALA A 366 19.27 27.61 -7.52
C ALA A 366 17.87 28.05 -7.10
N VAL A 367 16.96 27.08 -6.88
CA VAL A 367 15.54 27.34 -6.63
C VAL A 367 15.02 26.48 -5.49
N SER A 368 14.29 27.07 -4.55
CA SER A 368 13.46 26.33 -3.57
C SER A 368 11.99 26.61 -3.83
N LEU A 369 11.16 25.56 -3.83
CA LEU A 369 9.73 25.61 -4.12
C LEU A 369 8.93 25.03 -2.95
N HIS A 370 7.97 25.78 -2.43
CA HIS A 370 6.99 25.30 -1.46
C HIS A 370 5.61 25.35 -2.12
N LEU A 371 5.07 24.17 -2.44
CA LEU A 371 3.85 24.00 -3.22
C LEU A 371 2.73 23.49 -2.32
N ASN A 372 1.92 24.40 -1.80
CA ASN A 372 0.76 24.08 -0.97
C ASN A 372 -0.45 23.87 -1.88
N ALA A 373 -1.21 22.80 -1.68
CA ALA A 373 -2.45 22.54 -2.41
C ALA A 373 -3.48 21.93 -1.45
N LEU A 374 -4.73 22.40 -1.52
CA LEU A 374 -5.84 21.80 -0.77
C LEU A 374 -6.45 20.67 -1.60
N LEU A 375 -6.65 19.51 -0.97
CA LEU A 375 -7.47 18.43 -1.51
C LEU A 375 -8.92 18.91 -1.57
N LEU A 376 -9.31 19.60 -2.64
CA LEU A 376 -10.71 19.72 -2.97
C LEU A 376 -11.18 18.31 -3.40
N SER A 377 -12.24 17.87 -2.73
CA SER A 377 -12.91 16.58 -2.87
C SER A 377 -12.89 16.01 -4.30
N GLN A 378 -12.66 14.70 -4.39
CA GLN A 378 -12.54 13.81 -5.55
C GLN A 378 -13.54 13.94 -6.73
N GLU A 379 -14.43 14.94 -6.77
CA GLU A 379 -15.44 15.04 -7.83
C GLU A 379 -14.96 15.73 -9.12
N ASP A 380 -13.82 16.43 -9.13
CA ASP A 380 -13.33 17.17 -10.33
C ASP A 380 -12.21 16.44 -11.12
N SER A 381 -11.88 15.18 -10.78
CA SER A 381 -10.71 14.45 -11.33
C SER A 381 -10.90 13.85 -12.74
N GLN A 382 -11.56 14.56 -13.65
CA GLN A 382 -11.66 14.16 -15.08
C GLN A 382 -10.92 15.12 -16.03
N GLN A 383 -10.29 16.18 -15.51
CA GLN A 383 -9.40 17.05 -16.28
C GLN A 383 -8.04 17.13 -15.58
N GLY A 384 -6.98 16.83 -16.33
CA GLY A 384 -5.61 16.70 -15.82
C GLY A 384 -5.20 17.87 -14.93
N GLN A 385 -4.61 17.53 -13.79
CA GLN A 385 -4.09 18.49 -12.82
C GLN A 385 -3.01 19.35 -13.46
N GLN A 386 -3.13 20.68 -13.38
CA GLN A 386 -2.14 21.61 -13.91
C GLN A 386 -0.92 21.70 -12.96
N PRO A 387 0.30 21.90 -13.49
CA PRO A 387 1.48 22.12 -12.67
C PRO A 387 1.41 23.49 -11.96
N SER A 388 1.85 23.52 -10.70
CA SER A 388 1.97 24.76 -9.92
C SER A 388 3.12 25.64 -10.43
N VAL A 389 4.21 25.02 -10.87
CA VAL A 389 5.40 25.69 -11.37
C VAL A 389 5.90 24.98 -12.63
N VAL A 390 6.26 25.76 -13.64
CA VAL A 390 6.82 25.26 -14.91
C VAL A 390 8.18 25.92 -15.16
N ILE A 391 9.21 25.11 -15.39
CA ILE A 391 10.56 25.53 -15.78
C ILE A 391 10.87 24.99 -17.18
N VAL A 392 11.21 25.88 -18.11
CA VAL A 392 11.40 25.55 -19.53
C VAL A 392 12.69 26.17 -20.06
N HIS A 393 13.44 25.44 -20.90
CA HIS A 393 14.68 25.91 -21.56
C HIS A 393 15.66 26.62 -20.60
N SER A 394 15.73 26.18 -19.35
CA SER A 394 16.51 26.86 -18.31
C SER A 394 17.79 26.09 -17.98
N ASN A 395 18.77 26.78 -17.37
CA ASN A 395 20.05 26.16 -17.02
C ASN A 395 20.39 26.43 -15.57
N CYS A 396 20.58 25.37 -14.78
CA CYS A 396 21.06 25.44 -13.40
C CYS A 396 22.50 24.91 -13.34
N THR A 397 23.47 25.81 -13.20
CA THR A 397 24.92 25.50 -13.16
C THR A 397 25.58 25.86 -11.84
N ASP A 398 26.46 24.99 -11.36
CA ASP A 398 27.36 25.27 -10.24
C ASP A 398 26.65 25.72 -8.94
N ASN A 399 25.37 25.37 -8.74
CA ASN A 399 24.62 25.79 -7.56
C ASN A 399 24.86 24.85 -6.37
N ILE A 400 24.85 25.41 -5.17
CA ILE A 400 25.24 24.70 -3.94
C ILE A 400 24.15 24.84 -2.88
N ALA A 401 23.71 23.70 -2.33
CA ALA A 401 22.82 23.63 -1.17
C ALA A 401 23.51 22.92 0.01
N GLY A 402 23.40 23.49 1.20
CA GLY A 402 23.98 22.91 2.42
C GLY A 402 23.23 21.68 2.96
N THR A 403 22.04 21.37 2.46
CA THR A 403 21.31 20.13 2.73
C THR A 403 20.78 19.51 1.43
N ASP A 404 19.74 20.09 0.83
CA ASP A 404 18.91 19.38 -0.16
C ASP A 404 18.70 20.18 -1.44
N GLY A 405 18.74 19.51 -2.61
CA GLY A 405 18.42 20.15 -3.89
C GLY A 405 19.46 21.18 -4.31
N GLY A 406 20.64 20.74 -4.74
CA GLY A 406 21.74 21.64 -5.12
C GLY A 406 21.31 22.61 -6.24
N GLY A 407 20.59 22.10 -7.23
CA GLY A 407 19.82 22.92 -8.17
C GLY A 407 18.47 23.31 -7.57
N VAL A 408 17.51 22.38 -7.58
CA VAL A 408 16.12 22.62 -7.21
C VAL A 408 15.71 21.79 -6.00
N HIS A 409 15.10 22.42 -5.01
CA HIS A 409 14.38 21.75 -3.93
C HIS A 409 12.88 21.94 -4.10
N VAL A 410 12.11 20.85 -3.97
CA VAL A 410 10.65 20.86 -4.03
C VAL A 410 10.09 20.30 -2.74
N LEU A 411 9.29 21.11 -2.06
CA LEU A 411 8.45 20.71 -0.94
C LEU A 411 6.98 20.81 -1.39
N ALA A 412 6.32 19.68 -1.63
CA ALA A 412 4.97 19.65 -2.21
C ALA A 412 3.93 18.99 -1.30
N ALA A 413 2.76 19.62 -1.13
CA ALA A 413 1.54 18.99 -0.65
C ALA A 413 0.95 18.05 -1.70
N CYS A 414 -0.04 17.24 -1.31
CA CYS A 414 -0.82 16.47 -2.27
C CYS A 414 -1.43 17.40 -3.33
N GLY A 415 -1.13 17.13 -4.61
CA GLY A 415 -1.55 17.96 -5.75
C GLY A 415 -0.60 19.09 -6.16
N GLY A 416 0.49 19.36 -5.42
CA GLY A 416 1.54 20.27 -5.84
C GLY A 416 2.48 19.60 -6.86
N GLN A 417 2.71 20.25 -8.00
CA GLN A 417 3.54 19.67 -9.07
C GLN A 417 4.51 20.70 -9.66
N LEU A 418 5.78 20.31 -9.78
CA LEU A 418 6.79 20.97 -10.61
C LEU A 418 6.87 20.24 -11.96
N LEU A 419 6.74 20.98 -13.06
CA LEU A 419 7.05 20.50 -14.41
C LEU A 419 8.36 21.14 -14.90
N VAL A 420 9.30 20.31 -15.35
CA VAL A 420 10.53 20.75 -15.99
C VAL A 420 10.58 20.13 -17.38
N CYS A 421 10.67 20.97 -18.42
CA CYS A 421 10.63 20.50 -19.80
C CYS A 421 11.60 21.23 -20.74
N ASN A 422 11.62 20.77 -21.99
CA ASN A 422 12.36 21.31 -23.14
C ASN A 422 13.85 21.57 -22.84
N ASP A 423 14.66 20.52 -22.78
CA ASP A 423 16.13 20.59 -22.69
C ASP A 423 16.66 21.44 -21.53
N THR A 424 15.88 21.56 -20.44
CA THR A 424 16.34 22.19 -19.21
C THR A 424 17.50 21.37 -18.63
N THR A 425 18.57 22.07 -18.26
CA THR A 425 19.86 21.47 -17.86
C THR A 425 20.17 21.72 -16.37
N PHE A 426 20.69 20.70 -15.71
CA PHE A 426 21.22 20.77 -14.35
C PHE A 426 22.65 20.24 -14.35
N ILE A 427 23.63 21.13 -14.27
CA ILE A 427 25.04 20.81 -14.46
C ILE A 427 25.85 21.18 -13.22
N ASN A 428 26.61 20.21 -12.70
CA ASN A 428 27.56 20.44 -11.60
C ASN A 428 26.95 21.06 -10.33
N ASN A 429 25.68 20.76 -10.05
CA ASN A 429 25.04 21.21 -8.82
C ASN A 429 25.37 20.26 -7.67
N THR A 430 25.52 20.82 -6.47
CA THR A 430 26.00 20.11 -5.29
C THR A 430 25.05 20.29 -4.11
N ALA A 431 24.65 19.18 -3.47
CA ALA A 431 23.91 19.18 -2.21
C ALA A 431 24.72 18.41 -1.14
N ALA A 432 24.73 18.88 0.11
CA ALA A 432 25.48 18.18 1.16
C ALA A 432 24.81 16.89 1.64
N ALA A 433 23.49 16.75 1.49
CA ALA A 433 22.71 15.59 1.90
C ALA A 433 22.07 14.87 0.70
N VAL A 434 21.00 15.43 0.11
CA VAL A 434 20.23 14.71 -0.93
C VAL A 434 19.91 15.54 -2.17
N GLY A 435 19.81 14.87 -3.33
CA GLY A 435 19.35 15.47 -4.58
C GLY A 435 20.30 16.54 -5.10
N GLY A 436 21.42 16.13 -5.70
CA GLY A 436 22.45 17.08 -6.16
C GLY A 436 21.90 18.05 -7.21
N ALA A 437 21.13 17.55 -8.18
CA ALA A 437 20.36 18.40 -9.07
C ALA A 437 19.00 18.77 -8.47
N ILE A 438 18.19 17.76 -8.14
CA ILE A 438 16.80 17.95 -7.72
C ILE A 438 16.49 17.07 -6.51
N SER A 439 15.85 17.66 -5.48
CA SER A 439 15.28 16.91 -4.35
C SER A 439 13.79 17.19 -4.23
N VAL A 440 12.98 16.14 -4.10
CA VAL A 440 11.53 16.22 -3.94
C VAL A 440 11.11 15.62 -2.60
N CYS A 441 10.41 16.42 -1.80
CA CYS A 441 9.87 16.05 -0.51
C CYS A 441 8.35 16.26 -0.49
N SER A 442 7.62 15.28 0.04
CA SER A 442 6.20 15.44 0.33
C SER A 442 5.99 16.05 1.72
N MET A 443 5.11 17.04 1.86
CA MET A 443 4.83 17.71 3.14
C MET A 443 4.25 16.79 4.23
N GLY A 444 3.88 15.54 3.92
CA GLY A 444 3.49 14.55 4.92
C GLY A 444 4.65 13.87 5.66
N SER A 445 5.91 14.19 5.34
CA SER A 445 7.05 13.35 5.74
C SER A 445 7.92 13.86 6.90
N ASN A 446 7.91 15.14 7.31
CA ASN A 446 8.87 15.62 8.33
C ASN A 446 8.54 16.91 9.10
N ASP A 447 7.31 17.43 9.05
CA ASP A 447 6.91 18.48 10.00
C ASP A 447 5.68 18.02 10.79
N SER A 448 5.57 18.48 12.04
CA SER A 448 4.72 17.99 13.13
C SER A 448 3.19 18.11 12.92
N MET A 449 2.69 17.94 11.69
CA MET A 449 1.27 17.87 11.37
C MET A 449 0.79 16.41 11.44
N VAL A 450 0.04 16.15 12.49
CA VAL A 450 -0.63 14.89 12.83
C VAL A 450 -1.44 14.35 11.63
N GLY A 451 -1.06 13.16 11.14
CA GLY A 451 -1.89 12.34 10.27
C GLY A 451 -1.14 11.76 9.07
N ASN A 452 -0.91 10.45 9.06
CA ASN A 452 -0.49 9.68 7.89
C ASN A 452 -1.50 9.89 6.75
N THR A 453 -1.36 10.95 5.97
CA THR A 453 -2.08 11.11 4.70
C THR A 453 -1.11 10.71 3.61
N ILE A 454 -1.16 9.43 3.23
CA ILE A 454 -0.54 8.93 2.01
C ILE A 454 -1.20 9.70 0.85
N CYS A 455 -0.45 10.54 0.14
CA CYS A 455 -0.97 11.22 -1.05
C CYS A 455 -1.29 10.17 -2.12
N SER A 456 -2.58 9.95 -2.41
CA SER A 456 -3.03 9.06 -3.48
C SER A 456 -3.13 9.73 -4.86
N THR A 457 -2.97 11.06 -4.92
CA THR A 457 -3.08 11.85 -6.14
C THR A 457 -1.88 12.80 -6.30
N THR A 458 -1.01 12.46 -7.27
CA THR A 458 -0.12 13.33 -8.07
C THR A 458 0.52 14.52 -7.34
N ALA A 459 1.56 14.25 -6.56
CA ALA A 459 2.49 15.30 -6.12
C ALA A 459 3.95 14.91 -6.31
N GLY A 460 4.72 15.84 -6.88
CA GLY A 460 6.16 15.83 -6.80
C GLY A 460 6.83 16.50 -8.00
N LEU A 461 7.03 15.75 -9.08
CA LEU A 461 7.89 16.18 -10.18
C LEU A 461 7.54 15.51 -11.52
N VAL A 462 7.55 16.29 -12.59
CA VAL A 462 7.55 15.80 -13.97
C VAL A 462 8.79 16.34 -14.68
N LEU A 463 9.64 15.44 -15.19
CA LEU A 463 10.82 15.75 -15.99
C LEU A 463 10.59 15.26 -17.42
N GLU A 464 10.60 16.17 -18.38
CA GLU A 464 10.43 15.85 -19.81
C GLU A 464 11.62 16.40 -20.60
N SER A 465 12.37 15.52 -21.25
CA SER A 465 13.53 15.91 -22.08
C SER A 465 14.53 16.79 -21.33
N ALA A 466 14.81 16.50 -20.06
CA ALA A 466 15.78 17.25 -19.26
C ALA A 466 17.18 16.57 -19.29
N VAL A 467 18.21 17.29 -18.88
CA VAL A 467 19.58 16.77 -18.78
C VAL A 467 20.18 17.08 -17.41
N LEU A 468 20.54 16.03 -16.66
CA LEU A 468 21.17 16.11 -15.34
C LEU A 468 22.59 15.55 -15.44
N LEU A 469 23.60 16.42 -15.33
CA LEU A 469 24.99 16.11 -15.60
C LEU A 469 25.94 16.53 -14.45
N TYR A 470 26.85 15.64 -14.05
CA TYR A 470 27.91 15.91 -13.04
C TYR A 470 27.40 16.40 -11.67
N ASN A 471 26.16 16.12 -11.30
CA ASN A 471 25.62 16.57 -10.02
C ASN A 471 26.08 15.66 -8.88
N PHE A 472 26.23 16.23 -7.68
CA PHE A 472 26.76 15.53 -6.50
C PHE A 472 25.88 15.69 -5.26
N ALA A 473 25.62 14.58 -4.56
CA ALA A 473 25.01 14.55 -3.23
C ALA A 473 25.51 13.36 -2.41
N GLN A 474 25.09 13.21 -1.14
CA GLN A 474 25.32 11.96 -0.42
C GLN A 474 24.33 10.88 -0.88
N ASN A 475 23.07 11.24 -1.12
CA ASN A 475 22.05 10.35 -1.70
C ASN A 475 21.38 11.01 -2.91
N GLY A 476 21.25 10.30 -4.03
CA GLY A 476 20.57 10.84 -5.22
C GLY A 476 21.40 11.93 -5.88
N GLY A 477 22.52 11.57 -6.52
CA GLY A 477 23.43 12.54 -7.13
C GLY A 477 22.74 13.45 -8.14
N GLY A 478 21.85 12.88 -8.97
CA GLY A 478 20.93 13.64 -9.83
C GLY A 478 19.64 13.99 -9.10
N LEU A 479 18.77 12.99 -8.90
CA LEU A 479 17.43 13.14 -8.35
C LEU A 479 17.28 12.38 -7.03
N HIS A 480 16.63 12.99 -6.05
CA HIS A 480 16.21 12.34 -4.82
C HIS A 480 14.69 12.45 -4.61
N LEU A 481 14.04 11.33 -4.27
CA LEU A 481 12.64 11.25 -3.86
C LEU A 481 12.55 10.78 -2.41
N ALA A 482 11.97 11.63 -1.56
CA ALA A 482 11.66 11.29 -0.19
C ALA A 482 10.35 10.48 -0.06
N GLN A 483 9.99 10.15 1.18
CA GLN A 483 8.78 9.41 1.50
C GLN A 483 7.53 10.04 0.89
N GLY A 484 6.72 9.22 0.20
CA GLY A 484 5.48 9.63 -0.45
C GLY A 484 5.64 10.52 -1.69
N ALA A 485 6.86 10.95 -2.04
CA ALA A 485 7.10 11.74 -3.25
C ALA A 485 6.90 10.87 -4.51
N THR A 486 6.49 11.52 -5.60
CA THR A 486 6.36 10.88 -6.91
C THR A 486 7.15 11.62 -7.99
N ALA A 487 7.71 10.87 -8.95
CA ALA A 487 8.31 11.46 -10.13
C ALA A 487 7.95 10.69 -11.41
N ILE A 488 7.65 11.45 -12.45
CA ILE A 488 7.49 10.96 -13.81
C ILE A 488 8.65 11.54 -14.62
N VAL A 489 9.49 10.68 -15.18
CA VAL A 489 10.70 11.06 -15.89
C VAL A 489 10.65 10.46 -17.28
N ASN A 490 10.62 11.32 -18.30
CA ASN A 490 10.47 10.94 -19.69
C ASN A 490 11.54 11.61 -20.56
N GLY A 491 12.14 10.87 -21.49
CA GLY A 491 13.11 11.42 -22.43
C GLY A 491 14.36 12.05 -21.79
N THR A 492 14.64 11.76 -20.51
CA THR A 492 15.61 12.52 -19.70
C THR A 492 16.96 11.80 -19.65
N MET A 493 18.05 12.56 -19.64
CA MET A 493 19.41 12.06 -19.53
C MET A 493 19.99 12.32 -18.14
N PHE A 494 20.44 11.27 -17.46
CA PHE A 494 21.28 11.33 -16.27
C PHE A 494 22.68 10.86 -16.63
N GLN A 495 23.66 11.73 -16.54
CA GLN A 495 25.02 11.41 -16.92
C GLN A 495 26.04 11.82 -15.85
N GLU A 496 26.94 10.91 -15.50
CA GLU A 496 28.10 11.18 -14.62
C GLU A 496 27.71 11.83 -13.27
N ASN A 497 26.48 11.59 -12.80
CA ASN A 497 26.02 12.03 -11.48
C ASN A 497 26.60 11.10 -10.40
N LYS A 498 26.93 11.69 -9.25
CA LYS A 498 27.66 10.98 -8.19
C LYS A 498 26.99 11.12 -6.83
N ALA A 499 26.82 9.98 -6.16
CA ALA A 499 26.36 9.89 -4.79
C ALA A 499 27.46 9.37 -3.85
N GLY A 500 27.57 9.97 -2.67
CA GLY A 500 28.47 9.50 -1.61
C GLY A 500 28.09 8.11 -1.09
N PHE A 501 26.79 7.81 -0.97
CA PHE A 501 26.27 6.56 -0.43
C PHE A 501 25.37 5.82 -1.43
N VAL A 502 24.22 6.38 -1.83
CA VAL A 502 23.22 5.63 -2.62
C VAL A 502 22.63 6.42 -3.78
N GLY A 503 22.28 5.71 -4.87
CA GLY A 503 21.56 6.27 -6.01
C GLY A 503 22.37 7.32 -6.76
N GLY A 504 23.36 6.89 -7.54
CA GLY A 504 24.25 7.83 -8.24
C GLY A 504 23.49 8.78 -9.17
N ALA A 505 22.51 8.25 -9.92
CA ALA A 505 21.57 9.07 -10.66
C ALA A 505 20.33 9.39 -9.83
N ILE A 506 19.63 8.36 -9.34
CA ILE A 506 18.34 8.49 -8.66
C ILE A 506 18.39 7.71 -7.35
N ALA A 507 18.05 8.37 -6.24
CA ALA A 507 17.76 7.72 -4.97
C ALA A 507 16.29 7.94 -4.59
N SER A 508 15.60 6.88 -4.21
CA SER A 508 14.20 6.92 -3.83
C SER A 508 13.96 6.07 -2.59
N VAL A 509 13.44 6.69 -1.54
CA VAL A 509 13.21 6.05 -0.24
C VAL A 509 11.76 6.25 0.17
N ASP A 510 11.05 5.15 0.40
CA ASP A 510 9.62 5.13 0.75
C ASP A 510 8.74 5.94 -0.23
N CYS A 511 9.15 6.00 -1.51
CA CYS A 511 8.48 6.83 -2.50
C CYS A 511 7.13 6.26 -2.95
N GLY A 512 6.24 7.12 -3.44
CA GLY A 512 4.93 6.69 -3.95
C GLY A 512 5.03 6.09 -5.35
N LEU A 513 5.80 6.71 -6.24
CA LEU A 513 5.94 6.31 -7.63
C LEU A 513 7.23 6.87 -8.23
N LEU A 514 7.98 6.02 -8.92
CA LEU A 514 9.05 6.44 -9.84
C LEU A 514 8.78 5.81 -11.21
N THR A 515 8.48 6.64 -12.20
CA THR A 515 8.37 6.21 -13.60
C THR A 515 9.52 6.79 -14.41
N LEU A 516 10.23 5.94 -15.15
CA LEU A 516 11.31 6.31 -16.05
C LEU A 516 11.04 5.71 -17.44
N THR A 517 10.70 6.56 -18.42
CA THR A 517 10.42 6.16 -19.80
C THR A 517 11.38 6.81 -20.78
N ASP A 518 11.78 6.07 -21.82
CA ASP A 518 12.56 6.60 -22.95
C ASP A 518 13.82 7.41 -22.52
N SER A 519 14.41 7.03 -21.37
CA SER A 519 15.44 7.81 -20.69
C SER A 519 16.79 7.08 -20.66
N CYS A 520 17.87 7.81 -20.37
CA CYS A 520 19.23 7.28 -20.35
C CYS A 520 19.94 7.61 -19.04
N ILE A 521 20.36 6.58 -18.29
CA ILE A 521 21.21 6.71 -17.11
C ILE A 521 22.58 6.12 -17.43
N THR A 522 23.60 6.97 -17.55
CA THR A 522 24.93 6.56 -17.99
C THR A 522 26.07 7.12 -17.12
N GLY A 523 27.04 6.27 -16.79
CA GLY A 523 28.26 6.70 -16.07
C GLY A 523 28.00 7.20 -14.64
N CYS A 524 26.80 6.97 -14.09
CA CYS A 524 26.47 7.44 -12.74
C CYS A 524 27.10 6.51 -11.68
N SER A 525 27.49 7.07 -10.55
CA SER A 525 28.20 6.31 -9.51
C SER A 525 27.71 6.58 -8.10
N ALA A 526 27.62 5.53 -7.28
CA ALA A 526 27.34 5.62 -5.86
C ALA A 526 28.42 4.90 -5.05
N GLY A 527 28.75 5.41 -3.85
CA GLY A 527 29.75 4.77 -2.99
C GLY A 527 29.35 3.38 -2.49
N LEU A 528 28.05 3.15 -2.24
CA LEU A 528 27.54 1.91 -1.64
C LEU A 528 26.52 1.20 -2.54
N LEU A 529 25.33 1.79 -2.78
CA LEU A 529 24.20 1.06 -3.37
C LEU A 529 23.60 1.78 -4.58
N GLY A 530 23.26 1.05 -5.64
CA GLY A 530 22.50 1.58 -6.77
C GLY A 530 23.26 2.64 -7.56
N GLY A 531 24.20 2.23 -8.41
CA GLY A 531 25.06 3.17 -9.14
C GLY A 531 24.27 4.09 -10.08
N GLY A 532 23.23 3.53 -10.73
CA GLY A 532 22.21 4.30 -11.42
C GLY A 532 21.05 4.63 -10.49
N ILE A 533 20.22 3.62 -10.21
CA ILE A 533 18.99 3.76 -9.42
C ILE A 533 19.13 3.02 -8.09
N TYR A 534 18.80 3.69 -6.99
CA TYR A 534 18.55 3.08 -5.70
C TYR A 534 17.08 3.32 -5.33
N ALA A 535 16.31 2.25 -5.13
CA ALA A 535 14.95 2.33 -4.63
C ALA A 535 14.77 1.41 -3.41
N ASP A 536 14.37 1.99 -2.29
CA ASP A 536 14.06 1.27 -1.05
C ASP A 536 12.63 1.56 -0.63
N ALA A 537 11.85 0.50 -0.44
CA ALA A 537 10.44 0.54 -0.07
C ALA A 537 9.56 1.49 -0.91
N CYS A 538 9.98 1.84 -2.13
CA CYS A 538 9.16 2.63 -3.03
C CYS A 538 8.03 1.80 -3.63
N MET A 539 6.79 2.28 -3.50
CA MET A 539 5.59 1.50 -3.77
C MET A 539 5.52 0.98 -5.21
N LEU A 540 5.86 1.82 -6.20
CA LEU A 540 5.98 1.41 -7.60
C LEU A 540 7.20 2.04 -8.26
N VAL A 541 8.05 1.18 -8.84
CA VAL A 541 9.13 1.59 -9.74
C VAL A 541 8.86 1.03 -11.12
N LEU A 542 8.64 1.89 -12.11
CA LEU A 542 8.44 1.50 -13.51
C LEU A 542 9.57 2.06 -14.36
N VAL A 543 10.33 1.19 -15.00
CA VAL A 543 11.36 1.59 -15.98
C VAL A 543 11.06 0.94 -17.32
N GLU A 544 10.81 1.76 -18.33
CA GLU A 544 10.42 1.31 -19.66
C GLU A 544 11.24 1.97 -20.77
N ARG A 545 11.57 1.22 -21.84
CA ARG A 545 12.25 1.72 -23.05
C ARG A 545 13.52 2.56 -22.78
N SER A 546 14.21 2.27 -21.68
CA SER A 546 15.30 3.10 -21.16
C SER A 546 16.66 2.40 -21.21
N GLN A 547 17.75 3.15 -21.03
CA GLN A 547 19.11 2.63 -21.07
C GLN A 547 19.81 2.87 -19.72
N LEU A 548 20.37 1.81 -19.13
CA LEU A 548 21.19 1.89 -17.92
C LEU A 548 22.58 1.35 -18.25
N LYS A 549 23.56 2.26 -18.39
CA LYS A 549 24.89 1.94 -18.91
C LYS A 549 26.02 2.45 -18.03
N LYS A 550 27.11 1.69 -17.92
CA LYS A 550 28.36 2.16 -17.26
C LYS A 550 28.17 2.67 -15.82
N ASN A 551 27.09 2.27 -15.14
CA ASN A 551 26.81 2.72 -13.79
C ASN A 551 27.56 1.87 -12.77
N ARG A 552 27.99 2.48 -11.66
CA ARG A 552 28.89 1.81 -10.70
C ARG A 552 28.48 2.01 -9.25
N ALA A 553 28.44 0.93 -8.49
CA ALA A 553 28.28 0.95 -7.03
C ALA A 553 28.97 -0.27 -6.40
N ALA A 554 29.01 -0.35 -5.06
CA ALA A 554 29.48 -1.55 -4.37
C ALA A 554 28.47 -2.71 -4.49
N ILE A 555 27.17 -2.40 -4.58
CA ILE A 555 26.05 -3.35 -4.74
C ILE A 555 25.02 -2.74 -5.69
N GLY A 556 24.50 -3.51 -6.65
CA GLY A 556 23.52 -2.99 -7.61
C GLY A 556 24.14 -1.95 -8.53
N GLY A 557 25.09 -2.35 -9.39
CA GLY A 557 25.85 -1.43 -10.25
C GLY A 557 24.94 -0.54 -11.09
N GLY A 558 23.94 -1.12 -11.75
CA GLY A 558 22.86 -0.40 -12.42
C GLY A 558 21.76 0.01 -11.44
N VAL A 559 21.15 -0.97 -10.79
CA VAL A 559 19.95 -0.82 -9.95
C VAL A 559 20.09 -1.60 -8.66
N TYR A 560 19.73 -0.97 -7.54
CA TYR A 560 19.49 -1.62 -6.26
C TYR A 560 18.02 -1.43 -5.86
N LEU A 561 17.34 -2.53 -5.57
CA LEU A 561 15.95 -2.56 -5.12
C LEU A 561 15.85 -3.23 -3.75
N SER A 562 15.10 -2.62 -2.85
CA SER A 562 14.79 -3.18 -1.54
C SER A 562 13.31 -2.98 -1.20
N GLY A 563 12.69 -4.02 -0.63
CA GLY A 563 11.30 -4.00 -0.16
C GLY A 563 11.17 -3.67 1.32
N THR A 564 9.93 -3.68 1.83
CA THR A 564 9.68 -3.44 3.27
C THR A 564 10.20 -4.60 4.12
N ASN A 565 10.66 -4.30 5.33
CA ASN A 565 10.98 -5.32 6.34
C ASN A 565 9.74 -5.79 7.12
N ASP A 566 8.62 -5.10 6.95
CA ASP A 566 7.38 -5.37 7.67
C ASP A 566 6.43 -6.23 6.82
N THR A 567 6.09 -7.40 7.33
CA THR A 567 5.13 -8.35 6.74
C THR A 567 3.69 -8.09 7.18
N SER A 568 3.42 -7.03 7.95
CA SER A 568 2.09 -6.73 8.50
C SER A 568 1.15 -6.07 7.48
N GLY A 569 0.70 -6.85 6.48
CA GLY A 569 -0.49 -6.53 5.68
C GLY A 569 -0.39 -5.34 4.70
N ALA A 570 0.77 -4.70 4.56
CA ALA A 570 1.01 -3.71 3.51
C ALA A 570 1.13 -4.38 2.14
N VAL A 571 0.59 -3.75 1.09
CA VAL A 571 0.79 -4.20 -0.29
C VAL A 571 2.29 -4.14 -0.59
N ALA A 572 2.87 -5.25 -1.02
CA ALA A 572 4.30 -5.31 -1.31
C ALA A 572 4.66 -4.32 -2.43
N PRO A 573 5.73 -3.52 -2.27
CA PRO A 573 6.34 -2.74 -3.35
C PRO A 573 6.51 -3.57 -4.62
N VAL A 574 6.36 -2.95 -5.80
CA VAL A 574 6.57 -3.61 -7.08
C VAL A 574 7.53 -2.80 -7.95
N ALA A 575 8.47 -3.49 -8.58
CA ALA A 575 9.34 -2.94 -9.60
C ALA A 575 9.13 -3.65 -10.94
N ILE A 576 8.97 -2.89 -12.02
CA ILE A 576 8.72 -3.38 -13.39
C ILE A 576 9.78 -2.81 -14.32
N PHE A 577 10.52 -3.69 -14.99
CA PHE A 577 11.50 -3.32 -16.02
C PHE A 577 11.08 -3.94 -17.36
N SER A 578 10.82 -3.11 -18.35
CA SER A 578 10.35 -3.53 -19.68
C SER A 578 11.10 -2.81 -20.80
N HIS A 579 11.63 -3.53 -21.78
CA HIS A 579 12.40 -2.93 -22.90
C HIS A 579 13.60 -2.06 -22.46
N VAL A 580 14.23 -2.40 -21.35
CA VAL A 580 15.39 -1.70 -20.79
C VAL A 580 16.70 -2.34 -21.28
N ASN A 581 17.70 -1.52 -21.58
CA ASN A 581 19.05 -1.96 -21.96
C ASN A 581 20.04 -1.82 -20.78
N PHE A 582 20.51 -2.95 -20.26
CA PHE A 582 21.56 -2.99 -19.23
C PHE A 582 22.91 -3.38 -19.86
N SER A 583 23.89 -2.48 -19.83
CA SER A 583 25.25 -2.76 -20.33
C SER A 583 26.34 -2.08 -19.52
N GLU A 584 27.51 -2.70 -19.42
CA GLU A 584 28.70 -2.11 -18.77
C GLU A 584 28.51 -1.66 -17.31
N ASN A 585 27.45 -2.10 -16.60
CA ASN A 585 27.24 -1.72 -15.20
C ASN A 585 28.09 -2.58 -14.25
N ALA A 586 28.66 -1.98 -13.21
CA ALA A 586 29.65 -2.62 -12.37
C ALA A 586 29.29 -2.57 -10.86
N ALA A 587 29.07 -3.73 -10.26
CA ALA A 587 29.05 -3.92 -8.81
C ALA A 587 30.47 -4.28 -8.35
N THR A 588 31.24 -3.27 -7.91
CA THR A 588 32.65 -3.44 -7.51
C THR A 588 32.95 -2.60 -6.28
N LEU A 589 33.82 -3.11 -5.41
CA LEU A 589 34.34 -2.34 -4.26
C LEU A 589 34.99 -1.04 -4.77
N TYR A 590 34.31 0.07 -4.54
CA TYR A 590 34.87 1.39 -4.72
C TYR A 590 35.44 1.83 -3.37
N HIS A 591 36.75 2.12 -3.31
CA HIS A 591 37.37 2.79 -2.18
C HIS A 591 36.89 4.25 -2.14
N ALA A 592 35.63 4.48 -1.75
CA ALA A 592 35.25 5.77 -1.20
C ALA A 592 35.84 5.83 0.21
N ASN A 593 36.44 6.95 0.59
CA ASN A 593 37.02 7.21 1.91
C ASN A 593 35.94 7.30 3.01
N THR A 594 35.03 6.34 3.08
CA THR A 594 33.94 6.29 4.06
C THR A 594 34.46 5.64 5.33
N ASN A 595 34.89 6.50 6.25
CA ASN A 595 35.30 6.16 7.60
C ASN A 595 34.04 5.76 8.41
N VAL A 596 33.56 4.52 8.30
CA VAL A 596 32.21 4.19 8.79
C VAL A 596 32.16 2.84 9.53
N SER A 597 32.20 2.94 10.85
CA SER A 597 31.76 1.92 11.83
C SER A 597 30.30 1.46 11.64
N MET A 598 29.50 2.19 10.85
CA MET A 598 28.12 1.89 10.44
C MET A 598 27.99 0.92 9.23
N VAL A 599 29.08 0.56 8.53
CA VAL A 599 29.08 -0.35 7.34
C VAL A 599 28.95 -1.84 7.74
N ARG A 600 28.85 -2.16 9.03
CA ARG A 600 28.80 -3.54 9.54
C ARG A 600 27.39 -4.12 9.56
N GLN A 601 27.04 -4.87 8.52
CA GLN A 601 26.53 -6.27 8.51
C GLN A 601 25.85 -6.58 7.17
N VAL A 602 25.01 -5.67 6.64
CA VAL A 602 24.26 -5.88 5.38
C VAL A 602 25.16 -5.68 4.16
N VAL A 603 25.97 -4.61 4.14
CA VAL A 603 26.87 -4.31 3.00
C VAL A 603 27.87 -5.45 2.84
N SER A 604 28.52 -5.91 3.93
CA SER A 604 29.54 -6.96 3.87
C SER A 604 29.06 -8.29 3.29
N GLN A 605 27.78 -8.62 3.41
CA GLN A 605 27.24 -9.88 2.90
C GLN A 605 27.01 -9.85 1.39
N TYR A 606 26.56 -8.71 0.85
CA TYR A 606 26.14 -8.58 -0.55
C TYR A 606 27.09 -7.74 -1.41
N LEU A 607 28.29 -7.43 -0.92
CA LEU A 607 29.33 -6.76 -1.69
C LEU A 607 29.52 -7.44 -3.05
N GLY A 608 29.58 -6.63 -4.11
CA GLY A 608 29.77 -7.08 -5.48
C GLY A 608 28.58 -7.85 -6.07
N HIS A 609 27.39 -7.79 -5.46
CA HIS A 609 26.20 -8.41 -6.04
C HIS A 609 25.47 -7.48 -7.02
N GLY A 610 24.92 -8.07 -8.10
CA GLY A 610 24.01 -7.40 -9.02
C GLY A 610 24.69 -6.33 -9.87
N GLY A 611 25.43 -6.73 -10.91
CA GLY A 611 26.07 -5.78 -11.81
C GLY A 611 25.04 -4.91 -12.53
N GLY A 612 24.00 -5.54 -13.08
CA GLY A 612 22.81 -4.89 -13.60
C GLY A 612 21.82 -4.51 -12.48
N ILE A 613 21.15 -5.50 -11.90
CA ILE A 613 20.10 -5.34 -10.89
C ILE A 613 20.43 -6.18 -9.64
N PHE A 614 20.26 -5.61 -8.47
CA PHE A 614 20.23 -6.32 -7.19
C PHE A 614 18.88 -6.12 -6.51
N VAL A 615 18.32 -7.19 -5.91
CA VAL A 615 17.03 -7.15 -5.21
C VAL A 615 17.15 -7.79 -3.83
N ASN A 616 16.58 -7.13 -2.82
CA ASN A 616 16.46 -7.65 -1.46
C ASN A 616 15.09 -7.29 -0.83
N GLY A 617 14.70 -7.98 0.24
CA GLY A 617 13.47 -7.70 0.99
C GLY A 617 12.18 -8.11 0.27
N HIS A 618 11.04 -7.70 0.84
CA HIS A 618 9.71 -8.02 0.32
C HIS A 618 9.30 -7.07 -0.81
N ILE A 619 9.72 -7.38 -2.04
CA ILE A 619 9.40 -6.60 -3.25
C ILE A 619 9.07 -7.55 -4.42
N GLY A 620 8.03 -7.24 -5.18
CA GLY A 620 7.76 -7.93 -6.45
C GLY A 620 8.66 -7.36 -7.54
N LEU A 621 9.36 -8.22 -8.30
CA LEU A 621 10.13 -7.80 -9.47
C LEU A 621 9.57 -8.47 -10.73
N ALA A 622 9.16 -7.67 -11.72
CA ALA A 622 8.80 -8.11 -13.06
C ALA A 622 9.81 -7.60 -14.09
N VAL A 623 10.38 -8.50 -14.88
CA VAL A 623 11.40 -8.21 -15.90
C VAL A 623 10.96 -8.84 -17.22
N SER A 624 10.65 -8.03 -18.23
CA SER A 624 10.19 -8.52 -19.55
C SER A 624 10.85 -7.75 -20.70
N ASN A 625 11.10 -8.42 -21.83
CA ASN A 625 11.61 -7.81 -23.07
C ASN A 625 12.86 -6.92 -22.92
N ASN A 626 13.68 -7.12 -21.89
CA ASN A 626 14.88 -6.34 -21.65
C ASN A 626 16.06 -6.86 -22.49
N THR A 627 16.93 -5.96 -22.89
CA THR A 627 18.19 -6.29 -23.55
C THR A 627 19.31 -6.21 -22.53
N VAL A 628 20.10 -7.27 -22.41
CA VAL A 628 21.26 -7.30 -21.52
C VAL A 628 22.48 -7.57 -22.38
N ILE A 629 23.27 -6.52 -22.59
CA ILE A 629 24.42 -6.52 -23.49
C ILE A 629 25.70 -6.64 -22.65
N TYR A 630 26.84 -6.93 -23.30
CA TYR A 630 28.14 -7.20 -22.66
C TYR A 630 28.56 -6.17 -21.59
N GLY A 631 29.50 -6.57 -20.73
CA GLY A 631 30.23 -5.67 -19.84
C GLY A 631 29.62 -5.46 -18.45
N ASN A 632 28.43 -6.00 -18.14
CA ASN A 632 27.95 -5.97 -16.76
C ASN A 632 28.84 -6.88 -15.88
N SER A 633 29.37 -6.34 -14.77
CA SER A 633 30.38 -7.00 -13.93
C SER A 633 29.97 -6.98 -12.46
N ALA A 634 30.10 -8.13 -11.79
CA ALA A 634 29.76 -8.34 -10.39
C ALA A 634 30.48 -9.60 -9.88
N SER A 635 30.75 -9.72 -8.58
CA SER A 635 31.21 -10.99 -7.99
C SER A 635 30.09 -12.04 -7.94
N SER A 636 28.83 -11.62 -7.87
CA SER A 636 27.68 -12.52 -7.84
C SER A 636 26.49 -11.89 -8.57
N GLY A 637 25.95 -12.59 -9.57
CA GLY A 637 24.87 -12.09 -10.43
C GLY A 637 25.29 -10.85 -11.23
N THR A 638 25.98 -11.05 -12.35
CA THR A 638 26.43 -9.95 -13.23
C THR A 638 25.26 -9.15 -13.80
N VAL A 639 24.13 -9.81 -14.04
CA VAL A 639 22.91 -9.19 -14.58
C VAL A 639 21.87 -8.98 -13.50
N LEU A 640 21.52 -10.03 -12.77
CA LEU A 640 20.54 -10.01 -11.70
C LEU A 640 21.07 -10.82 -10.51
N ALA A 641 20.95 -10.28 -9.32
CA ALA A 641 21.14 -10.98 -8.05
C ALA A 641 19.95 -10.71 -7.13
N SER A 642 19.48 -11.74 -6.43
CA SER A 642 18.38 -11.64 -5.46
C SER A 642 18.78 -12.25 -4.14
N ALA A 643 18.47 -11.56 -3.05
CA ALA A 643 18.66 -12.00 -1.66
C ALA A 643 17.32 -12.11 -0.91
N GLN A 644 16.20 -12.14 -1.63
CA GLN A 644 14.87 -12.15 -1.05
C GLN A 644 14.61 -13.43 -0.26
N VAL A 645 14.02 -13.29 0.93
CA VAL A 645 13.60 -14.44 1.76
C VAL A 645 12.27 -14.96 1.22
N CYS A 646 12.21 -16.23 0.87
CA CYS A 646 10.95 -16.86 0.44
C CYS A 646 9.90 -16.76 1.56
N LEU A 647 8.67 -16.41 1.19
CA LEU A 647 7.52 -16.39 2.10
C LEU A 647 7.32 -17.79 2.70
N SER A 648 7.64 -17.97 3.99
CA SER A 648 7.36 -19.21 4.71
C SER A 648 5.96 -19.12 5.33
N ILE A 649 5.00 -19.87 4.80
CA ILE A 649 3.67 -20.01 5.41
C ILE A 649 3.75 -21.08 6.49
N ALA A 650 3.34 -20.73 7.71
CA ALA A 650 3.18 -21.72 8.78
C ALA A 650 1.96 -22.59 8.48
N ILE A 651 2.20 -23.83 8.05
CA ILE A 651 1.16 -24.85 7.89
C ILE A 651 1.22 -25.80 9.08
N GLU A 652 0.05 -26.13 9.64
CA GLU A 652 -0.08 -27.21 10.62
C GLU A 652 -0.24 -28.53 9.85
N LEU A 653 0.77 -29.41 9.96
CA LEU A 653 0.72 -30.74 9.35
C LEU A 653 -0.03 -31.69 10.28
N LEU A 654 -1.15 -32.22 9.80
CA LEU A 654 -1.92 -33.25 10.48
C LEU A 654 -1.38 -34.65 10.11
N PRO A 655 -1.52 -35.65 11.01
CA PRO A 655 -1.18 -37.04 10.69
C PRO A 655 -2.02 -37.59 9.53
N CYS A 656 -1.45 -38.50 8.73
CA CYS A 656 -2.21 -39.23 7.71
C CYS A 656 -3.37 -40.03 8.33
N GLU A 657 -4.52 -40.03 7.67
CA GLU A 657 -5.66 -40.84 8.09
C GLU A 657 -5.39 -42.34 7.88
N VAL A 658 -5.92 -43.19 8.78
CA VAL A 658 -5.88 -44.64 8.59
C VAL A 658 -6.63 -45.00 7.30
N GLY A 659 -6.05 -45.85 6.46
CA GLY A 659 -6.59 -46.17 5.13
C GLY A 659 -6.00 -45.34 3.99
N THR A 660 -5.05 -44.47 4.30
CA THR A 660 -4.19 -43.82 3.31
C THR A 660 -2.83 -44.52 3.22
N GLU A 661 -2.03 -44.16 2.23
CA GLU A 661 -0.60 -44.42 2.15
C GLU A 661 0.15 -43.10 2.01
N LEU A 662 1.42 -43.09 2.42
CA LEU A 662 2.30 -41.98 2.18
C LEU A 662 2.61 -41.90 0.67
N GLU A 663 2.46 -40.72 0.07
CA GLU A 663 2.80 -40.54 -1.34
C GLU A 663 4.30 -40.82 -1.54
N MET A 664 4.65 -41.56 -2.61
CA MET A 664 6.04 -41.96 -2.80
C MET A 664 6.92 -40.72 -3.00
N PRO A 665 8.00 -40.57 -2.22
CA PRO A 665 8.86 -39.41 -2.33
C PRO A 665 9.55 -39.39 -3.69
N SER A 666 9.18 -38.43 -4.55
CA SER A 666 10.05 -38.07 -5.65
C SER A 666 11.21 -37.26 -5.06
N GLN A 667 12.46 -37.55 -5.45
CA GLN A 667 13.64 -36.89 -4.85
C GLN A 667 13.65 -35.35 -5.03
N ALA A 668 12.73 -34.79 -5.82
CA ALA A 668 12.69 -33.37 -6.16
C ALA A 668 11.62 -32.56 -5.42
N ASP A 669 10.63 -33.16 -4.74
CA ASP A 669 9.48 -32.42 -4.20
C ASP A 669 9.28 -32.63 -2.68
N PRO A 670 9.55 -31.61 -1.84
CA PRO A 670 9.33 -31.65 -0.39
C PRO A 670 7.87 -31.89 0.01
N SER A 671 6.90 -31.56 -0.86
CA SER A 671 5.48 -31.78 -0.58
C SER A 671 5.14 -33.26 -0.45
N SER A 672 5.81 -34.12 -1.23
CA SER A 672 5.64 -35.58 -1.22
C SER A 672 5.98 -36.24 0.12
N TRP A 673 6.67 -35.53 1.03
CA TRP A 673 6.99 -36.03 2.36
C TRP A 673 5.87 -35.81 3.39
N THR A 674 4.88 -35.02 3.00
CA THR A 674 3.79 -34.54 3.87
C THR A 674 2.40 -34.86 3.32
N THR A 675 2.31 -35.45 2.12
CA THR A 675 1.06 -35.81 1.46
C THR A 675 0.73 -37.30 1.63
N CYS A 676 -0.57 -37.61 1.75
CA CYS A 676 -1.07 -38.98 1.87
C CYS A 676 -2.14 -39.21 0.78
N SER A 677 -2.19 -40.41 0.20
CA SER A 677 -3.18 -40.81 -0.80
C SER A 677 -4.04 -41.96 -0.29
N THR A 678 -5.32 -42.01 -0.65
CA THR A 678 -6.23 -43.09 -0.20
C THR A 678 -5.92 -44.44 -0.86
N CYS A 679 -6.02 -45.54 -0.11
CA CYS A 679 -5.86 -46.88 -0.65
C CYS A 679 -6.96 -47.21 -1.67
N ARG A 680 -6.55 -47.78 -2.81
CA ARG A 680 -7.45 -48.10 -3.92
C ARG A 680 -8.28 -49.35 -3.62
N ARG A 681 -9.25 -49.65 -4.49
CA ARG A 681 -10.00 -50.92 -4.47
C ARG A 681 -9.03 -52.11 -4.54
N ASP A 682 -9.37 -53.20 -3.84
CA ASP A 682 -8.53 -54.39 -3.66
C ASP A 682 -7.25 -54.16 -2.85
N GLN A 683 -7.14 -53.00 -2.20
CA GLN A 683 -6.06 -52.69 -1.25
C GLN A 683 -6.61 -52.31 0.12
N LEU A 684 -5.76 -52.44 1.13
CA LEU A 684 -6.07 -52.21 2.53
C LEU A 684 -4.93 -51.43 3.21
N GLY A 685 -5.26 -50.30 3.84
CA GLY A 685 -4.34 -49.50 4.66
C GLY A 685 -4.71 -49.57 6.13
N LEU A 686 -3.88 -50.19 6.96
CA LEU A 686 -4.10 -50.32 8.41
C LEU A 686 -3.05 -49.62 9.27
N TRP A 687 -2.08 -48.96 8.64
CA TRP A 687 -1.04 -48.25 9.36
C TRP A 687 -1.58 -47.02 10.08
N ILE A 688 -0.91 -46.64 11.16
CA ILE A 688 -1.22 -45.46 11.95
C ILE A 688 -0.05 -44.51 11.80
N ASP A 689 -0.31 -43.25 11.45
CA ASP A 689 0.74 -42.25 11.33
C ASP A 689 1.31 -41.87 12.69
N GLN A 690 2.46 -42.47 13.02
CA GLN A 690 3.22 -42.23 14.25
C GLN A 690 4.27 -41.11 14.10
N ARG A 691 4.30 -40.40 12.95
CA ARG A 691 5.25 -39.30 12.74
C ARG A 691 4.92 -38.17 13.70
N ARG A 692 5.97 -37.56 14.27
CA ARG A 692 5.80 -36.46 15.22
C ARG A 692 5.31 -35.20 14.50
N PRO A 693 4.38 -34.44 15.10
CA PRO A 693 3.99 -33.14 14.57
C PRO A 693 5.20 -32.19 14.58
N VAL A 694 5.24 -31.27 13.61
CA VAL A 694 6.35 -30.31 13.41
C VAL A 694 6.73 -29.60 14.71
N ALA A 695 5.73 -29.19 15.50
CA ALA A 695 5.92 -28.48 16.76
C ALA A 695 6.70 -29.27 17.84
N ALA A 696 6.76 -30.60 17.72
CA ALA A 696 7.44 -31.47 18.67
C ALA A 696 8.86 -31.88 18.22
N ILE A 697 9.34 -31.42 17.06
CA ILE A 697 10.65 -31.77 16.49
C ILE A 697 11.61 -30.60 16.67
N ASN A 698 12.57 -30.76 17.57
CA ASN A 698 13.60 -29.76 17.86
C ASN A 698 14.88 -30.04 17.05
N THR A 699 14.83 -29.84 15.72
CA THR A 699 16.01 -30.01 14.84
C THR A 699 16.08 -28.89 13.80
N SER A 700 17.29 -28.53 13.36
CA SER A 700 17.51 -27.48 12.36
C SER A 700 17.17 -27.88 10.92
N SER A 701 16.82 -29.15 10.67
CA SER A 701 16.48 -29.67 9.34
C SER A 701 15.35 -30.70 9.42
N TYR A 702 14.13 -30.19 9.60
CA TYR A 702 12.89 -31.00 9.61
C TYR A 702 12.75 -31.86 8.35
N LEU A 703 13.12 -31.33 7.18
CA LEU A 703 13.04 -32.04 5.91
C LEU A 703 13.94 -33.29 5.87
N MET A 704 15.14 -33.21 6.43
CA MET A 704 16.06 -34.34 6.50
C MET A 704 15.58 -35.38 7.51
N TYR A 705 15.01 -34.95 8.64
CA TYR A 705 14.36 -35.82 9.63
C TYR A 705 13.15 -36.56 9.03
N MET A 706 12.28 -35.84 8.32
CA MET A 706 11.10 -36.43 7.67
C MET A 706 11.49 -37.38 6.55
N ASN A 707 12.52 -37.07 5.77
CA ASN A 707 13.02 -37.96 4.74
C ASN A 707 13.53 -39.29 5.35
N ASP A 708 14.36 -39.24 6.40
CA ASP A 708 14.83 -40.46 7.08
C ASP A 708 13.67 -41.26 7.69
N THR A 709 12.74 -40.58 8.36
CA THR A 709 11.55 -41.21 8.97
C THR A 709 10.65 -41.86 7.92
N ASN A 710 10.38 -41.16 6.80
CA ASN A 710 9.56 -41.68 5.71
C ASN A 710 10.26 -42.87 5.01
N MET A 711 11.57 -42.80 4.79
CA MET A 711 12.34 -43.89 4.20
C MET A 711 12.35 -45.13 5.10
N GLN A 712 12.37 -44.97 6.43
CA GLN A 712 12.21 -46.09 7.36
C GLN A 712 10.82 -46.73 7.27
N LEU A 713 9.75 -45.91 7.23
CA LEU A 713 8.36 -46.37 7.12
C LEU A 713 8.05 -47.07 5.78
N LEU A 714 8.78 -46.72 4.71
CA LEU A 714 8.68 -47.33 3.39
C LEU A 714 9.60 -48.57 3.24
N SER A 715 10.59 -48.75 4.11
CA SER A 715 11.54 -49.87 4.02
C SER A 715 10.99 -51.16 4.63
N ASN A 716 11.14 -52.27 3.91
CA ASN A 716 10.66 -53.62 4.28
C ASN A 716 11.36 -54.27 5.50
N ASN A 717 12.00 -53.52 6.39
CA ASN A 717 12.85 -54.05 7.47
C ASN A 717 12.22 -54.01 8.88
N GLY A 718 10.91 -53.75 8.99
CA GLY A 718 10.15 -53.89 10.25
C GLY A 718 9.48 -55.26 10.38
N SER A 719 9.55 -55.86 11.56
CA SER A 719 9.10 -57.23 11.89
C SER A 719 7.58 -57.43 12.03
N GLU A 720 6.75 -56.48 11.61
CA GLU A 720 5.28 -56.60 11.63
C GLU A 720 4.68 -56.00 10.35
N GLU A 721 3.86 -56.78 9.63
CA GLU A 721 3.21 -56.37 8.37
C GLU A 721 2.24 -55.18 8.53
N THR A 722 1.87 -54.83 9.77
CA THR A 722 0.82 -53.88 10.14
C THR A 722 1.27 -52.41 10.20
N ASN A 723 2.57 -52.11 10.11
CA ASN A 723 3.12 -50.76 10.31
C ASN A 723 3.72 -50.12 9.04
N ARG A 724 3.32 -50.60 7.87
CA ARG A 724 3.82 -50.13 6.57
C ARG A 724 3.03 -48.91 6.10
N ALA A 725 3.69 -47.80 5.79
CA ALA A 725 3.04 -46.58 5.30
C ALA A 725 2.57 -46.68 3.83
N PHE A 726 2.25 -47.89 3.35
CA PHE A 726 1.75 -48.17 2.01
C PHE A 726 0.58 -49.15 2.04
N CYS A 727 -0.26 -49.11 1.01
CA CYS A 727 -1.44 -49.95 0.93
C CYS A 727 -1.07 -51.42 0.66
N LEU A 728 -1.58 -52.34 1.47
CA LEU A 728 -1.39 -53.77 1.33
C LEU A 728 -2.38 -54.36 0.33
N ALA A 729 -2.00 -55.45 -0.33
CA ALA A 729 -2.94 -56.22 -1.15
C ALA A 729 -4.04 -56.84 -0.27
N CYS A 730 -5.27 -56.89 -0.78
CA CYS A 730 -6.38 -57.48 -0.04
C CYS A 730 -6.09 -58.95 0.31
N PRO A 731 -6.30 -59.38 1.58
CA PRO A 731 -6.12 -60.77 1.98
C PRO A 731 -6.96 -61.74 1.15
N ALA A 732 -6.45 -62.96 0.97
CA ALA A 732 -7.23 -64.04 0.39
C ALA A 732 -8.51 -64.26 1.22
N ASP A 733 -9.60 -64.64 0.53
CA ASP A 733 -10.91 -64.87 1.15
C ASP A 733 -11.59 -63.66 1.83
N ALA A 734 -11.12 -62.44 1.57
CA ALA A 734 -11.82 -61.19 1.87
C ALA A 734 -12.11 -60.37 0.61
N VAL A 735 -12.90 -59.30 0.79
CA VAL A 735 -13.15 -58.25 -0.20
C VAL A 735 -12.77 -56.92 0.46
N CYS A 736 -11.90 -56.15 -0.21
CA CYS A 736 -11.44 -54.85 0.27
C CYS A 736 -11.94 -53.75 -0.67
N PRO A 737 -13.00 -53.01 -0.28
CA PRO A 737 -13.50 -51.86 -1.01
C PRO A 737 -12.46 -50.75 -1.28
N GLY A 738 -11.38 -50.72 -0.50
CA GLY A 738 -10.39 -49.64 -0.43
C GLY A 738 -10.36 -49.02 0.97
N SER A 739 -9.42 -48.12 1.21
CA SER A 739 -9.17 -47.51 2.53
C SER A 739 -8.87 -48.56 3.62
N THR A 740 -9.62 -48.59 4.72
CA THR A 740 -9.44 -49.47 5.88
C THR A 740 -10.32 -50.72 5.89
N LEU A 741 -11.20 -50.87 4.89
CA LEU A 741 -12.27 -51.87 4.92
C LEU A 741 -11.77 -53.24 4.47
N VAL A 742 -12.01 -54.26 5.30
CA VAL A 742 -11.67 -55.66 5.02
C VAL A 742 -12.83 -56.56 5.45
N VAL A 743 -13.63 -56.99 4.47
CA VAL A 743 -14.85 -57.77 4.75
C VAL A 743 -14.60 -59.25 4.40
N PRO A 744 -14.72 -60.19 5.36
CA PRO A 744 -14.59 -61.62 5.07
C PRO A 744 -15.67 -62.10 4.09
N LYS A 745 -15.29 -62.94 3.12
CA LYS A 745 -16.26 -63.60 2.23
C LYS A 745 -17.19 -64.52 3.02
N ILE A 746 -18.30 -64.91 2.42
CA ILE A 746 -19.23 -65.90 3.01
C ILE A 746 -18.49 -67.21 3.31
N GLY A 747 -18.70 -67.77 4.51
CA GLY A 747 -18.01 -68.95 5.03
C GLY A 747 -16.72 -68.65 5.79
N PHE A 748 -16.33 -67.37 5.86
CA PHE A 748 -15.13 -66.90 6.53
C PHE A 748 -15.47 -65.85 7.61
N TRP A 749 -14.53 -65.70 8.54
CA TRP A 749 -14.64 -64.89 9.75
C TRP A 749 -13.28 -64.30 10.10
N HIS A 750 -13.27 -63.12 10.69
CA HIS A 750 -12.07 -62.54 11.29
C HIS A 750 -12.33 -62.01 12.70
N SER A 751 -11.27 -61.91 13.48
CA SER A 751 -11.34 -61.61 14.91
C SER A 751 -11.71 -60.17 15.26
N ALA A 752 -11.51 -59.24 14.33
CA ALA A 752 -11.81 -57.82 14.53
C ALA A 752 -11.99 -57.11 13.19
N ALA A 753 -12.74 -56.01 13.20
CA ALA A 753 -13.01 -55.17 12.02
C ALA A 753 -11.74 -54.74 11.25
N ASN A 754 -10.62 -54.55 11.95
CA ASN A 754 -9.32 -54.17 11.40
C ASN A 754 -8.32 -55.33 11.29
N SER A 755 -8.77 -56.58 11.45
CA SER A 755 -7.90 -57.75 11.35
C SER A 755 -7.77 -58.20 9.89
N PRO A 756 -6.55 -58.21 9.31
CA PRO A 756 -6.33 -58.76 7.97
C PRO A 756 -6.29 -60.29 7.95
N LEU A 757 -6.35 -60.95 9.12
CA LEU A 757 -6.31 -62.41 9.24
C LEU A 757 -7.72 -63.00 9.08
N ILE A 758 -7.94 -63.70 7.97
CA ILE A 758 -9.22 -64.31 7.61
C ILE A 758 -9.18 -65.82 7.89
N HIS A 759 -10.17 -66.31 8.64
CA HIS A 759 -10.28 -67.70 9.05
C HIS A 759 -11.54 -68.35 8.47
N ARG A 760 -11.44 -69.61 8.04
CA ARG A 760 -12.58 -70.40 7.59
C ARG A 760 -13.42 -70.87 8.78
N CYS A 761 -14.74 -70.76 8.69
CA CYS A 761 -15.63 -71.23 9.74
C CYS A 761 -15.79 -72.77 9.71
N PRO A 762 -15.87 -73.44 10.87
CA PRO A 762 -16.07 -74.89 10.95
C PRO A 762 -17.29 -75.35 10.17
N GLN A 763 -18.38 -74.58 10.25
CA GLN A 763 -19.55 -74.72 9.40
C GLN A 763 -19.67 -73.45 8.53
N PRO A 764 -19.51 -73.54 7.19
CA PRO A 764 -19.57 -72.37 6.31
C PRO A 764 -20.88 -71.58 6.43
N GLN A 765 -21.97 -72.29 6.74
CA GLN A 765 -23.29 -71.70 6.90
C GLN A 765 -23.39 -70.80 8.14
N ALA A 766 -22.64 -71.10 9.20
CA ALA A 766 -22.60 -70.27 10.40
C ALA A 766 -22.02 -68.88 10.13
N CYS A 767 -21.24 -68.71 9.05
CA CYS A 767 -20.62 -67.46 8.64
C CYS A 767 -21.16 -66.95 7.30
N GLY A 768 -22.50 -66.91 7.16
CA GLY A 768 -23.14 -66.10 6.12
C GLY A 768 -23.86 -66.83 5.00
N VAL A 769 -24.20 -68.10 5.15
CA VAL A 769 -25.14 -68.74 4.22
C VAL A 769 -26.53 -68.75 4.88
N PRO A 770 -27.57 -68.13 4.30
CA PRO A 770 -28.91 -68.18 4.86
C PRO A 770 -29.42 -69.63 4.79
N THR A 771 -29.66 -70.24 5.95
CA THR A 771 -30.04 -71.65 6.05
C THR A 771 -31.54 -71.90 6.19
N VAL A 772 -32.33 -70.85 6.43
CA VAL A 772 -33.79 -70.95 6.56
C VAL A 772 -34.46 -69.79 5.80
N VAL A 773 -35.66 -70.01 5.27
CA VAL A 773 -36.48 -69.03 4.48
C VAL A 773 -36.88 -67.76 5.29
N GLY A 774 -36.31 -67.55 6.48
CA GLY A 774 -36.44 -66.34 7.31
C GLY A 774 -35.14 -65.58 7.61
N ASP A 775 -33.95 -66.15 7.33
CA ASP A 775 -32.66 -65.55 7.73
C ASP A 775 -32.22 -64.34 6.88
N ALA A 776 -32.73 -64.23 5.65
CA ALA A 776 -32.44 -63.10 4.76
C ALA A 776 -32.95 -61.75 5.31
N TRP A 777 -33.98 -61.78 6.17
CA TRP A 777 -34.58 -60.59 6.79
C TRP A 777 -33.72 -60.03 7.92
N HIS A 778 -32.96 -60.86 8.64
CA HIS A 778 -32.11 -60.38 9.73
C HIS A 778 -31.04 -59.42 9.23
N TRP A 779 -30.28 -59.78 8.19
CA TRP A 779 -29.23 -58.90 7.64
C TRP A 779 -29.83 -57.66 6.98
N HIS A 780 -31.01 -57.78 6.37
CA HIS A 780 -31.70 -56.63 5.78
C HIS A 780 -32.12 -55.59 6.84
N ASP A 781 -32.64 -56.05 7.98
CA ASP A 781 -32.99 -55.18 9.11
C ASP A 781 -31.76 -54.51 9.71
N VAL A 782 -30.63 -55.23 9.80
CA VAL A 782 -29.34 -54.69 10.24
C VAL A 782 -28.83 -53.61 9.28
N VAL A 783 -28.83 -53.85 7.96
CA VAL A 783 -28.44 -52.86 6.95
C VAL A 783 -29.33 -51.61 7.06
N THR A 784 -30.64 -51.79 7.19
CA THR A 784 -31.60 -50.67 7.32
C THR A 784 -31.36 -49.87 8.60
N GLY A 785 -31.06 -50.53 9.71
CA GLY A 785 -30.68 -49.91 10.98
C GLY A 785 -29.39 -49.11 10.87
N LEU A 786 -28.35 -49.67 10.24
CA LEU A 786 -27.06 -49.01 10.04
C LEU A 786 -27.19 -47.76 9.16
N ARG A 787 -27.96 -47.83 8.07
CA ARG A 787 -28.20 -46.67 7.19
C ARG A 787 -28.92 -45.52 7.91
N ARG A 788 -29.93 -45.83 8.74
CA ARG A 788 -30.62 -44.82 9.55
C ARG A 788 -29.68 -44.15 10.54
N ALA A 789 -28.77 -44.92 11.13
CA ALA A 789 -27.75 -44.37 12.01
C ALA A 789 -26.80 -43.44 11.25
N THR A 790 -26.24 -43.85 10.12
CA THR A 790 -25.37 -43.00 9.29
C THR A 790 -26.04 -41.68 8.93
N ALA A 791 -27.31 -41.73 8.50
CA ALA A 791 -28.08 -40.53 8.15
C ALA A 791 -28.37 -39.61 9.36
N ALA A 792 -28.65 -40.19 10.53
CA ALA A 792 -28.85 -39.42 11.77
C ALA A 792 -27.54 -38.73 12.22
N LEU A 793 -26.40 -39.38 11.99
CA LEU A 793 -25.06 -38.87 12.28
C LEU A 793 -24.65 -37.72 11.36
N GLU A 794 -24.95 -37.81 10.06
CA GLU A 794 -24.70 -36.71 9.09
C GLU A 794 -25.53 -35.46 9.41
N ALA A 795 -26.74 -35.62 9.96
CA ALA A 795 -27.63 -34.52 10.32
C ALA A 795 -27.19 -33.71 11.55
N MET A 796 -26.29 -34.23 12.40
CA MET A 796 -25.76 -33.53 13.58
C MET A 796 -24.54 -32.64 13.28
N GLY A 797 -24.39 -32.22 12.01
CA GLY A 797 -23.20 -31.56 11.46
C GLY A 797 -22.60 -30.45 12.33
N GLY A 798 -21.28 -30.58 12.58
CA GLY A 798 -20.43 -29.49 13.06
C GLY A 798 -19.40 -29.92 14.08
N LEU A 799 -18.35 -30.65 13.67
CA LEU A 799 -17.02 -30.69 14.31
C LEU A 799 -15.98 -31.60 13.64
N VAL A 800 -16.31 -32.30 12.54
CA VAL A 800 -15.38 -33.26 11.92
C VAL A 800 -14.85 -32.69 10.60
N GLY A 801 -13.56 -32.35 10.58
CA GLY A 801 -12.81 -32.07 9.36
C GLY A 801 -12.84 -33.28 8.43
N SER A 802 -12.87 -33.00 7.12
CA SER A 802 -12.88 -33.91 5.97
C SER A 802 -12.53 -35.38 6.26
N THR A 803 -13.51 -36.20 6.64
CA THR A 803 -13.35 -37.65 6.52
C THR A 803 -13.42 -38.03 5.05
N ALA A 804 -12.49 -38.88 4.58
CA ALA A 804 -12.50 -39.44 3.23
C ALA A 804 -13.92 -39.81 2.73
N ALA A 805 -14.20 -39.53 1.45
CA ALA A 805 -15.50 -39.77 0.85
C ALA A 805 -16.00 -41.20 1.15
N ALA A 806 -17.19 -41.31 1.74
CA ALA A 806 -17.85 -42.57 2.04
C ALA A 806 -17.86 -43.47 0.79
N ILE A 807 -17.25 -44.66 0.87
CA ILE A 807 -17.24 -45.61 -0.24
C ILE A 807 -18.68 -46.11 -0.45
N ASN A 808 -19.14 -46.10 -1.70
CA ASN A 808 -20.46 -46.64 -2.03
C ASN A 808 -20.41 -48.18 -2.04
N LEU A 809 -20.71 -48.78 -0.89
CA LEU A 809 -20.65 -50.23 -0.67
C LEU A 809 -21.75 -51.00 -1.40
N ASP A 810 -22.84 -50.36 -1.82
CA ASP A 810 -23.95 -51.00 -2.55
C ASP A 810 -23.52 -51.47 -3.95
N ILE A 811 -22.47 -50.87 -4.51
CA ILE A 811 -21.87 -51.26 -5.80
C ILE A 811 -20.90 -52.44 -5.62
N ILE A 812 -20.43 -52.69 -4.39
CA ILE A 812 -19.34 -53.62 -4.10
C ILE A 812 -19.88 -54.93 -3.54
N PHE A 813 -20.87 -54.88 -2.66
CA PHE A 813 -21.48 -56.05 -2.03
C PHE A 813 -22.87 -56.33 -2.57
N SER A 814 -23.07 -57.54 -3.10
CA SER A 814 -24.38 -58.02 -3.56
C SER A 814 -25.18 -58.75 -2.47
N ASP A 815 -24.54 -59.11 -1.35
CA ASP A 815 -25.18 -59.80 -0.23
C ASP A 815 -25.32 -58.89 1.01
N ASN A 816 -26.47 -59.01 1.69
CA ASN A 816 -26.81 -58.15 2.82
C ASN A 816 -25.86 -58.33 4.03
N ARG A 817 -25.20 -59.49 4.17
CA ARG A 817 -24.25 -59.72 5.27
C ARG A 817 -22.98 -58.91 5.05
N SER A 818 -22.32 -59.09 3.90
CA SER A 818 -21.09 -58.36 3.57
C SER A 818 -21.34 -56.85 3.52
N LEU A 819 -22.51 -56.43 3.03
CA LEU A 819 -22.95 -55.04 3.09
C LEU A 819 -23.11 -54.54 4.54
N ALA A 820 -23.75 -55.31 5.42
CA ALA A 820 -23.87 -54.95 6.84
C ALA A 820 -22.50 -54.84 7.52
N LEU A 821 -21.60 -55.80 7.26
CA LEU A 821 -20.25 -55.81 7.81
C LEU A 821 -19.43 -54.61 7.31
N GLY A 822 -19.50 -54.30 6.01
CA GLY A 822 -18.81 -53.15 5.42
C GLY A 822 -19.33 -51.82 5.95
N LEU A 823 -20.66 -51.64 6.04
CA LEU A 823 -21.27 -50.42 6.60
C LEU A 823 -20.90 -50.23 8.07
N CYS A 824 -20.86 -51.32 8.83
CA CYS A 824 -20.47 -51.32 10.23
C CYS A 824 -18.99 -50.92 10.42
N GLN A 825 -18.09 -51.46 9.59
CA GLN A 825 -16.67 -51.07 9.60
C GLN A 825 -16.48 -49.60 9.19
N GLN A 826 -17.18 -49.14 8.14
CA GLN A 826 -17.08 -47.77 7.66
C GLN A 826 -17.53 -46.77 8.74
N LEU A 827 -18.64 -47.05 9.42
CA LEU A 827 -19.10 -46.27 10.57
C LEU A 827 -18.09 -46.27 11.73
N TRP A 828 -17.48 -47.42 12.04
CA TRP A 828 -16.45 -47.53 13.07
C TRP A 828 -15.26 -46.61 12.77
N HIS A 829 -14.72 -46.68 11.55
CA HIS A 829 -13.53 -45.94 11.15
C HIS A 829 -13.77 -44.43 11.05
N SER A 830 -14.98 -43.99 10.67
CA SER A 830 -15.35 -42.58 10.69
C SER A 830 -15.39 -41.96 12.10
N TYR A 831 -15.50 -42.75 13.17
CA TYR A 831 -15.64 -42.27 14.56
C TYR A 831 -14.46 -42.55 15.48
N SER A 832 -13.59 -43.52 15.13
CA SER A 832 -12.34 -43.82 15.85
C SER A 832 -11.47 -42.58 16.15
N PRO A 833 -11.30 -41.59 15.25
CA PRO A 833 -10.47 -40.41 15.53
C PRO A 833 -11.04 -39.52 16.63
N MET A 834 -12.37 -39.40 16.76
CA MET A 834 -13.00 -38.56 17.79
C MET A 834 -12.78 -39.10 19.20
N GLN A 835 -12.79 -40.43 19.39
CA GLN A 835 -12.49 -41.04 20.69
C GLN A 835 -11.04 -40.78 21.13
N GLN A 836 -10.09 -40.73 20.19
CA GLN A 836 -8.69 -40.43 20.49
C GLN A 836 -8.46 -38.94 20.83
N LEU A 837 -9.16 -38.02 20.16
CA LEU A 837 -9.09 -36.58 20.43
C LEU A 837 -9.75 -36.19 21.78
N LEU A 838 -10.82 -36.87 22.16
CA LEU A 838 -11.53 -36.70 23.44
C LEU A 838 -10.76 -37.28 24.64
N VAL A 839 -9.88 -38.25 24.43
CA VAL A 839 -8.96 -38.75 25.47
C VAL A 839 -7.71 -37.86 25.59
N ALA A 840 -7.28 -37.22 24.50
CA ALA A 840 -6.16 -36.28 24.50
C ALA A 840 -6.50 -34.91 25.14
N THR A 841 -7.76 -34.49 25.08
CA THR A 841 -8.27 -33.30 25.80
C THR A 841 -8.85 -33.76 27.14
N ARG A 842 -8.41 -33.18 28.28
CA ARG A 842 -8.82 -33.60 29.65
C ARG A 842 -10.29 -33.30 29.99
N HIS A 843 -11.26 -33.69 29.16
CA HIS A 843 -12.68 -33.58 29.47
C HIS A 843 -13.26 -34.95 29.85
N ASN A 844 -13.74 -35.00 31.09
CA ASN A 844 -14.30 -36.18 31.72
C ASN A 844 -15.69 -36.47 31.13
N VAL A 845 -15.75 -37.22 30.02
CA VAL A 845 -17.03 -37.58 29.39
C VAL A 845 -17.60 -38.82 30.09
N SER A 846 -18.70 -38.64 30.82
CA SER A 846 -19.46 -39.71 31.44
C SER A 846 -20.12 -40.61 30.38
N ALA A 847 -20.21 -41.92 30.66
CA ALA A 847 -20.88 -42.94 29.83
C ALA A 847 -22.35 -42.61 29.50
N THR A 848 -22.95 -41.64 30.19
CA THR A 848 -24.33 -41.17 29.97
C THR A 848 -24.55 -40.45 28.64
N THR A 849 -23.53 -39.85 28.03
CA THR A 849 -23.67 -39.09 26.76
C THR A 849 -23.74 -40.01 25.54
N PHE A 850 -23.13 -41.21 25.60
CA PHE A 850 -23.19 -42.21 24.53
C PHE A 850 -24.57 -42.90 24.44
N ASN A 851 -25.26 -43.07 25.56
CA ASN A 851 -26.59 -43.69 25.60
C ASN A 851 -27.70 -42.80 25.02
N ALA A 852 -27.48 -41.48 24.86
CA ALA A 852 -28.48 -40.55 24.34
C ALA A 852 -28.59 -40.55 22.81
N LEU A 853 -27.62 -41.12 22.09
CA LEU A 853 -27.49 -40.99 20.63
C LEU A 853 -28.04 -42.19 19.83
N ASN A 854 -28.53 -43.26 20.48
CA ASN A 854 -29.03 -44.47 19.79
C ASN A 854 -28.08 -44.98 18.69
N LEU A 855 -26.76 -44.87 18.91
CA LEU A 855 -25.77 -45.29 17.93
C LEU A 855 -25.79 -46.82 17.77
N PRO A 856 -25.66 -47.34 16.54
CA PRO A 856 -25.60 -48.76 16.30
C PRO A 856 -24.37 -49.31 17.04
N PRO A 857 -24.47 -50.48 17.70
CA PRO A 857 -23.39 -51.07 18.50
C PRO A 857 -22.07 -51.36 17.76
N CYS A 858 -22.05 -51.15 16.45
CA CYS A 858 -20.87 -50.97 15.61
C CYS A 858 -19.90 -49.85 16.04
N ALA A 859 -20.20 -49.04 17.05
CA ALA A 859 -19.35 -47.92 17.51
C ALA A 859 -18.76 -48.09 18.92
N MET A 860 -19.00 -49.24 19.59
CA MET A 860 -18.58 -49.46 20.97
C MET A 860 -17.32 -50.34 21.06
N LEU A 861 -16.29 -49.84 21.75
CA LEU A 861 -15.07 -50.57 22.10
C LEU A 861 -15.39 -51.94 22.71
N ALA A 862 -14.73 -52.97 22.19
CA ALA A 862 -14.69 -54.29 22.78
C ALA A 862 -13.96 -54.24 24.14
N ALA A 863 -14.64 -53.84 25.22
CA ALA A 863 -14.22 -54.12 26.60
C ALA A 863 -15.37 -53.86 27.61
N SER A 864 -15.74 -54.93 28.35
CA SER A 864 -16.52 -54.98 29.61
C SER A 864 -18.05 -54.72 29.61
N THR A 865 -18.81 -55.82 29.51
CA THR A 865 -20.11 -56.26 30.14
C THR A 865 -21.10 -55.24 30.78
N PRO A 866 -22.44 -55.44 30.65
CA PRO A 866 -23.20 -56.55 31.28
C PRO A 866 -23.98 -57.47 30.33
N ALA A 867 -24.37 -58.63 30.84
CA ALA A 867 -24.92 -59.82 30.19
C ALA A 867 -26.34 -59.70 29.55
N SER A 868 -26.74 -58.53 29.05
CA SER A 868 -28.03 -58.33 28.35
C SER A 868 -27.90 -57.78 26.92
N LEU A 869 -26.69 -57.71 26.37
CA LEU A 869 -26.38 -57.16 25.03
C LEU A 869 -25.56 -58.13 24.17
N GLU A 870 -25.75 -59.44 24.34
CA GLU A 870 -25.04 -60.49 23.57
C GLU A 870 -25.36 -60.54 22.06
N ALA A 871 -26.21 -59.64 21.55
CA ALA A 871 -26.65 -59.67 20.15
C ALA A 871 -25.91 -58.69 19.21
N THR A 872 -24.97 -57.86 19.69
CA THR A 872 -24.59 -56.67 18.91
C THR A 872 -23.10 -56.30 18.90
N SER A 873 -22.16 -57.25 19.02
CA SER A 873 -20.74 -56.99 18.71
C SER A 873 -20.45 -57.20 17.22
N TYR A 874 -19.47 -56.48 16.66
CA TYR A 874 -19.02 -56.69 15.27
C TYR A 874 -18.69 -58.17 14.98
N VAL A 875 -18.06 -58.84 15.95
CA VAL A 875 -17.74 -60.26 15.89
C VAL A 875 -18.99 -61.14 15.81
N GLN A 876 -20.04 -60.81 16.58
CA GLN A 876 -21.31 -61.51 16.54
C GLN A 876 -22.08 -61.27 15.23
N MET A 877 -21.95 -60.08 14.62
CA MET A 877 -22.52 -59.75 13.32
C MET A 877 -21.87 -60.51 12.15
N GLN A 878 -20.84 -61.30 12.37
CA GLN A 878 -20.33 -62.19 11.33
C GLN A 878 -21.08 -63.54 11.31
N CYS A 879 -21.85 -63.84 12.36
CA CYS A 879 -22.51 -65.13 12.60
C CYS A 879 -23.99 -65.14 12.20
N ALA A 880 -24.43 -66.26 11.64
CA ALA A 880 -25.83 -66.53 11.31
C ALA A 880 -26.70 -66.73 12.57
N THR A 881 -28.02 -66.71 12.39
CA THR A 881 -29.01 -66.91 13.46
C THR A 881 -28.77 -68.22 14.21
N GLY A 882 -28.82 -68.17 15.54
CA GLY A 882 -28.56 -69.34 16.40
C GLY A 882 -27.08 -69.66 16.65
N TYR A 883 -26.14 -69.04 15.94
CA TYR A 883 -24.69 -69.19 16.14
C TYR A 883 -24.08 -67.97 16.86
N THR A 884 -23.02 -68.18 17.63
CA THR A 884 -22.28 -67.18 18.39
C THR A 884 -20.83 -67.62 18.63
N GLY A 885 -20.02 -66.76 19.24
CA GLY A 885 -18.63 -67.04 19.61
C GLY A 885 -17.64 -66.96 18.44
N ASN A 886 -16.37 -67.22 18.74
CA ASN A 886 -15.29 -67.19 17.75
C ASN A 886 -15.55 -68.21 16.64
N LEU A 887 -15.32 -67.79 15.38
CA LEU A 887 -15.61 -68.59 14.18
C LEU A 887 -17.08 -69.04 14.06
N CYS A 888 -17.99 -68.45 14.84
CA CYS A 888 -19.39 -68.84 14.92
C CYS A 888 -19.59 -70.32 15.30
N ALA A 889 -18.68 -70.86 16.12
CA ALA A 889 -18.62 -72.28 16.44
C ALA A 889 -19.48 -72.70 17.65
N THR A 890 -20.17 -71.76 18.31
CA THR A 890 -20.99 -72.04 19.49
C THR A 890 -22.45 -71.66 19.26
N CYS A 891 -23.39 -72.33 19.92
CA CYS A 891 -24.82 -72.02 19.78
C CYS A 891 -25.27 -70.96 20.79
N LYS A 892 -26.11 -70.04 20.33
CA LYS A 892 -26.74 -69.02 21.17
C LYS A 892 -27.64 -69.68 22.23
N PRO A 893 -27.80 -69.11 23.44
CA PRO A 893 -28.76 -69.60 24.43
C PRO A 893 -30.16 -69.81 23.80
N GLY A 894 -30.74 -70.99 23.99
CA GLY A 894 -31.99 -71.43 23.34
C GLY A 894 -31.81 -72.30 22.11
N TYR A 895 -30.57 -72.54 21.67
CA TYR A 895 -30.20 -73.49 20.61
C TYR A 895 -29.26 -74.57 21.17
N SER A 896 -29.34 -75.79 20.64
CA SER A 896 -28.44 -76.90 20.95
C SER A 896 -27.65 -77.31 19.72
N LEU A 897 -26.38 -77.68 19.92
CA LEU A 897 -25.49 -78.16 18.88
C LEU A 897 -25.82 -79.63 18.55
N ASN A 898 -26.04 -79.94 17.28
CA ASN A 898 -26.16 -81.33 16.80
C ASN A 898 -24.80 -81.91 16.37
N ASN A 899 -24.77 -83.20 16.02
CA ASN A 899 -23.53 -83.89 15.61
C ASN A 899 -22.88 -83.34 14.32
N ASP A 900 -23.64 -82.59 13.52
CA ASP A 900 -23.19 -81.94 12.28
C ASP A 900 -22.77 -80.48 12.50
N TYR A 901 -22.54 -80.09 13.76
CA TYR A 901 -22.20 -78.71 14.17
C TYR A 901 -23.25 -77.66 13.79
N GLN A 902 -24.51 -78.05 13.62
CA GLN A 902 -25.62 -77.14 13.37
C GLN A 902 -26.35 -76.80 14.67
N CYS A 903 -26.65 -75.52 14.83
CA CYS A 903 -27.42 -75.02 15.97
C CYS A 903 -28.92 -75.09 15.66
N THR A 904 -29.63 -76.01 16.32
CA THR A 904 -31.09 -76.15 16.21
C THR A 904 -31.79 -75.62 17.46
N PRO A 905 -32.98 -74.98 17.35
CA PRO A 905 -33.67 -74.45 18.51
C PRO A 905 -34.04 -75.57 19.50
N CYS A 906 -33.83 -75.32 20.79
CA CYS A 906 -34.19 -76.25 21.85
C CYS A 906 -35.71 -76.52 21.80
N PRO A 907 -36.15 -77.79 21.97
CA PRO A 907 -37.57 -78.10 22.03
C PRO A 907 -38.26 -77.32 23.16
N ALA A 908 -39.46 -76.79 22.89
CA ALA A 908 -40.21 -75.96 23.83
C ALA A 908 -40.45 -76.70 25.15
N MET A 909 -40.29 -75.99 26.27
CA MET A 909 -40.47 -76.49 27.64
C MET A 909 -41.72 -77.37 27.85
N PRO A 910 -42.93 -77.03 27.33
CA PRO A 910 -44.11 -77.90 27.47
C PRO A 910 -44.00 -79.24 26.74
N ARG A 911 -43.24 -79.30 25.63
CA ARG A 911 -43.01 -80.55 24.88
C ARG A 911 -42.06 -81.47 25.64
N THR A 912 -41.01 -80.91 26.25
CA THR A 912 -40.04 -81.65 27.06
C THR A 912 -40.66 -82.15 28.37
N VAL A 913 -41.46 -81.32 29.03
CA VAL A 913 -42.24 -81.72 30.22
C VAL A 913 -43.29 -82.78 29.86
N GLY A 914 -43.96 -82.66 28.71
CA GLY A 914 -44.93 -83.64 28.24
C GLY A 914 -44.33 -85.02 27.98
N VAL A 915 -43.17 -85.08 27.32
CA VAL A 915 -42.45 -86.36 27.10
C VAL A 915 -41.95 -86.93 28.43
N GLY A 916 -41.45 -86.08 29.34
CA GLY A 916 -41.03 -86.50 30.69
C GLY A 916 -42.18 -87.08 31.53
N LEU A 917 -43.36 -86.44 31.51
CA LEU A 917 -44.56 -86.94 32.19
C LEU A 917 -45.06 -88.25 31.57
N LEU A 918 -45.05 -88.38 30.25
CA LEU A 918 -45.43 -89.64 29.57
C LEU A 918 -44.48 -90.79 29.93
N ALA A 919 -43.17 -90.52 29.97
CA ALA A 919 -42.18 -91.51 30.39
C ALA A 919 -42.35 -91.89 31.87
N PHE A 920 -42.64 -90.92 32.75
CA PHE A 920 -42.89 -91.14 34.17
C PHE A 920 -44.19 -91.92 34.42
N ILE A 921 -45.29 -91.55 33.78
CA ILE A 921 -46.56 -92.28 33.87
C ILE A 921 -46.39 -93.69 33.29
N GLY A 922 -45.69 -93.84 32.17
CA GLY A 922 -45.38 -95.14 31.57
C GLY A 922 -44.59 -96.05 32.50
N THR A 923 -43.60 -95.51 33.22
CA THR A 923 -42.83 -96.26 34.22
C THR A 923 -43.67 -96.59 35.46
N VAL A 924 -44.50 -95.67 35.95
CA VAL A 924 -45.41 -95.94 37.08
C VAL A 924 -46.43 -97.04 36.73
N VAL A 925 -47.05 -96.98 35.55
CA VAL A 925 -47.99 -98.01 35.07
C VAL A 925 -47.28 -99.36 34.91
N PHE A 926 -46.08 -99.38 34.32
CA PHE A 926 -45.29 -100.60 34.19
C PHE A 926 -44.91 -101.20 35.55
N THR A 927 -44.57 -100.37 36.53
CA THR A 927 -44.22 -100.78 37.90
C THR A 927 -45.45 -101.29 38.66
N LEU A 928 -46.60 -100.63 38.51
CA LEU A 928 -47.87 -101.07 39.11
C LEU A 928 -48.36 -102.39 38.49
N TYR A 929 -48.25 -102.54 37.17
CA TYR A 929 -48.58 -103.78 36.46
C TYR A 929 -47.70 -104.95 36.92
N THR A 930 -46.39 -104.74 37.04
CA THR A 930 -45.47 -105.76 37.56
C THR A 930 -45.69 -106.06 39.05
N CYS A 931 -46.06 -105.08 39.87
CA CYS A 931 -46.48 -105.33 41.27
C CYS A 931 -47.78 -106.15 41.34
N SER A 932 -48.79 -105.82 40.53
CA SER A 932 -50.08 -106.52 40.53
C SER A 932 -49.96 -107.94 39.98
N SER A 933 -49.15 -108.17 38.94
CA SER A 933 -48.93 -109.52 38.39
C SER A 933 -48.21 -110.41 39.40
N ASN A 934 -47.24 -109.88 40.14
CA ASN A 934 -46.51 -110.64 41.16
C ASN A 934 -47.36 -110.93 42.43
N LEU A 935 -48.26 -110.02 42.82
CA LEU A 935 -49.18 -110.24 43.96
C LEU A 935 -50.35 -111.17 43.62
N GLY A 936 -50.78 -111.24 42.36
CA GLY A 936 -51.81 -112.19 41.90
C GLY A 936 -51.34 -113.65 41.89
N GLN A 937 -50.03 -113.88 41.73
CA GLN A 937 -49.44 -115.22 41.67
C GLN A 937 -49.25 -115.87 43.05
N GLN A 938 -49.10 -115.08 44.12
CA GLN A 938 -49.02 -115.60 45.50
C GLN A 938 -50.37 -115.98 46.13
N HIS A 939 -51.51 -115.53 45.58
CA HIS A 939 -52.84 -115.97 46.05
C HIS A 939 -53.41 -117.16 45.29
N ALA A 940 -52.88 -117.50 44.11
CA ALA A 940 -53.23 -118.73 43.39
C ALA A 940 -52.44 -119.96 43.91
N ASP A 941 -51.21 -119.78 44.39
CA ASP A 941 -50.34 -120.89 44.84
C ASP A 941 -50.32 -121.10 46.38
N ALA A 942 -51.21 -120.44 47.14
CA ALA A 942 -51.28 -120.53 48.62
C ALA A 942 -52.61 -121.11 49.18
N MET A 943 -53.52 -121.61 48.34
CA MET A 943 -54.73 -122.36 48.78
C MET A 943 -54.78 -123.82 48.29
N GLU A 944 -53.75 -124.31 47.61
CA GLU A 944 -53.61 -125.71 47.22
C GLU A 944 -52.26 -126.25 47.74
N ALA A 945 -52.31 -127.12 48.76
CA ALA A 945 -51.19 -127.88 49.36
C ALA A 945 -50.43 -127.29 50.58
N HIS A 946 -51.12 -127.24 51.74
CA HIS A 946 -50.55 -127.85 52.95
C HIS A 946 -51.49 -128.95 53.47
N ALA A 947 -51.04 -130.20 53.30
CA ALA A 947 -51.22 -131.37 54.16
C ALA A 947 -52.66 -131.74 54.58
N VAL A 948 -53.36 -132.64 53.87
CA VAL A 948 -53.15 -134.11 53.76
C VAL A 948 -53.47 -134.86 55.06
N SER A 949 -54.52 -135.68 54.97
CA SER A 949 -55.03 -136.65 55.96
C SER A 949 -53.92 -137.62 56.42
N SER A 950 -53.85 -137.91 57.73
CA SER A 950 -52.89 -138.84 58.34
C SER A 950 -53.19 -140.33 58.08
N LEU A 951 -53.91 -140.67 57.00
CA LEU A 951 -54.18 -142.03 56.55
C LEU A 951 -54.72 -142.00 55.10
N ASP A 952 -53.86 -142.25 54.10
CA ASP A 952 -54.14 -142.82 52.76
C ASP A 952 -52.82 -142.84 51.95
N VAL A 953 -51.93 -143.80 52.22
CA VAL A 953 -51.73 -145.03 51.42
C VAL A 953 -51.09 -144.72 50.06
N LEU A 954 -49.77 -144.68 50.00
CA LEU A 954 -48.93 -145.78 49.50
C LEU A 954 -49.25 -146.19 48.05
N LYS A 955 -48.40 -145.81 47.10
CA LYS A 955 -47.60 -146.73 46.25
C LYS A 955 -46.90 -146.01 45.08
N VAL A 956 -45.62 -146.39 44.91
CA VAL A 956 -44.67 -146.14 43.80
C VAL A 956 -43.97 -144.80 43.83
#